data_AF-A0A3Q9BYX0-F1
#
_entry.id   AF-A0A3Q9BYX0-F1
#
_cell.length_a   1.000
_cell.length_b   1.000
_cell.length_c   1.000
_cell.angle_alpha   90.00
_cell.angle_beta   90.00
_cell.angle_gamma   90.00
#
_symmetry.space_group_name_H-M   'P 1'
#
loop_
_entity.id
_entity.type
_entity.pdbx_description
1 polymer ?
#
loop_
_entity_poly.entity_id
_entity_poly.type
_entity_poly.pdbx_seq_one_letter_code
_entity_poly.pdbx_strand_id
1 'polypeptide(L)'
;MTHIVKGANTPVPTGPLRVAVCRRKVPGTPVVDVSALLLDATGKVRGDADLVFHNQPAHPSGAVRHLGTGDGVDQLAEWLELDLPRVEPAVQRVLVAASCDGGTFGAVPGLALQTVAGDGTIVAHYDVTDAAGETAFVLGEFYRRNGAWKFRAVGQGWESGLAGLATDFGIVVAEEPVAQVPPSAPAPVPPVMQAGVTKAAVPPIADAVPTSAPIPTYTPTPLGTDFRPHTQSGRGNGVVSVDVPLPPGPVIVEARVRGDEWLLVETLNRRNKDEDTVFNTTLRDFHGRALVQPPRDRPLRMKVNYDGDWTITVLPLSAARQLGTQTLTGRGPDVVAYTGTMADVKVRFDGGADRDEWFVLNCHEAEHFDDLDEHEMLCNETGKLKQTVPVPDGPLLLVVEHGDGSWELTAKPLPVRDPSTGRQTGAYEGRGDKTVTLLNPRPGRPALVQYDFPGAKADYSLEVKLVDEYGDEDEWLTGRQRGTRGTAVLFADGRAEQAVRVKCAGDWTLRLLPEEQAPPLTGPTEGRGSTVLRYQGPPTLMTVTRTSRGNDEHLSAWSLNHPYGKSAMIADTLGRRRPTLGPVWVDPGGTCFVTVRAAEDTKWRLEPAPISAAPVLGARTPGGWYGVVRHTGPEAELVVVGTAMIHVFELDENLFPHRKLTASSGPYRISSSILHVRCLGEWTLELRP
;
A
#
# COMPACT_ATOMS: atom_id res chain seq x y z
N MET A 1 7.13 -12.61 29.37
CA MET A 1 8.27 -12.34 28.45
C MET A 1 7.79 -12.67 27.05
N THR A 2 7.72 -11.69 26.17
CA THR A 2 7.22 -11.90 24.80
C THR A 2 8.36 -12.37 23.92
N HIS A 3 8.56 -13.70 23.84
CA HIS A 3 9.44 -14.28 22.83
C HIS A 3 8.77 -14.18 21.47
N ILE A 4 9.49 -13.65 20.48
CA ILE A 4 9.03 -13.55 19.10
C ILE A 4 10.00 -14.27 18.18
N VAL A 5 9.47 -14.84 17.09
CA VAL A 5 10.24 -15.52 16.05
C VAL A 5 10.51 -14.59 14.87
N LYS A 6 11.45 -14.95 14.01
CA LYS A 6 11.74 -14.26 12.74
C LYS A 6 10.43 -13.98 11.97
N GLY A 7 10.24 -12.74 11.53
CA GLY A 7 9.04 -12.25 10.83
C GLY A 7 7.86 -11.84 11.73
N ALA A 8 7.81 -12.27 13.00
CA ALA A 8 6.76 -11.88 13.93
C ALA A 8 6.90 -10.41 14.37
N ASN A 9 5.79 -9.77 14.73
CA ASN A 9 5.76 -8.36 15.14
C ASN A 9 4.86 -8.14 16.37
N THR A 10 5.16 -7.09 17.13
CA THR A 10 4.42 -6.69 18.33
C THR A 10 4.29 -5.16 18.40
N PRO A 11 3.20 -4.61 18.97
CA PRO A 11 3.14 -3.19 19.31
C PRO A 11 4.25 -2.79 20.29
N VAL A 12 4.71 -1.55 20.22
CA VAL A 12 5.66 -0.98 21.19
C VAL A 12 5.00 0.17 21.96
N PRO A 13 5.33 0.34 23.25
CA PRO A 13 4.82 1.47 24.03
C PRO A 13 5.37 2.80 23.51
N THR A 14 4.70 3.89 23.84
CA THR A 14 5.04 5.25 23.42
C THR A 14 6.15 5.91 24.25
N GLY A 15 6.77 5.19 25.19
CA GLY A 15 7.88 5.69 26.01
C GLY A 15 9.26 5.30 25.45
N PRO A 16 10.36 5.79 26.07
CA PRO A 16 11.72 5.40 25.70
C PRO A 16 11.92 3.89 25.77
N LEU A 17 12.66 3.36 24.80
CA LEU A 17 13.02 1.95 24.68
C LEU A 17 14.52 1.79 24.79
N ARG A 18 14.94 0.71 25.43
CA ARG A 18 16.32 0.20 25.38
C ARG A 18 16.34 -1.07 24.56
N VAL A 19 17.24 -1.12 23.60
CA VAL A 19 17.44 -2.27 22.73
C VAL A 19 18.82 -2.85 22.98
N ALA A 20 18.89 -4.13 23.28
CA ALA A 20 20.12 -4.86 23.53
C ALA A 20 20.34 -5.91 22.44
N VAL A 21 21.52 -5.91 21.83
CA VAL A 21 22.01 -7.06 21.06
C VAL A 21 22.90 -7.87 21.99
N CYS A 22 22.38 -8.98 22.46
CA CYS A 22 23.01 -9.86 23.45
C CYS A 22 23.81 -10.96 22.75
N ARG A 23 24.94 -11.35 23.35
CA ARG A 23 25.78 -12.49 22.93
C ARG A 23 26.49 -13.10 24.14
N ARG A 24 26.87 -14.38 24.08
CA ARG A 24 27.66 -15.02 25.15
C ARG A 24 29.10 -14.54 25.10
N LYS A 25 29.69 -14.31 26.28
CA LYS A 25 31.10 -13.89 26.42
C LYS A 25 32.03 -15.10 26.34
N VAL A 26 32.43 -15.48 25.13
CA VAL A 26 33.33 -16.63 24.89
C VAL A 26 34.63 -16.15 24.23
N PRO A 27 35.82 -16.52 24.74
CA PRO A 27 37.09 -16.13 24.11
C PRO A 27 37.18 -16.62 22.65
N GLY A 28 37.64 -15.74 21.75
CA GLY A 28 37.84 -16.06 20.33
C GLY A 28 36.59 -15.93 19.46
N THR A 29 35.46 -15.43 19.99
CA THR A 29 34.29 -15.11 19.17
C THR A 29 34.47 -13.79 18.40
N PRO A 30 33.85 -13.65 17.22
CA PRO A 30 33.85 -12.40 16.47
C PRO A 30 33.37 -11.21 17.30
N VAL A 31 33.94 -10.03 17.03
CA VAL A 31 33.47 -8.77 17.60
C VAL A 31 32.22 -8.37 16.85
N VAL A 32 31.13 -8.11 17.56
CA VAL A 32 29.88 -7.61 16.98
C VAL A 32 29.75 -6.15 17.32
N ASP A 33 29.58 -5.31 16.30
CA ASP A 33 29.32 -3.87 16.40
C ASP A 33 27.88 -3.58 15.94
N VAL A 34 27.13 -2.84 16.73
CA VAL A 34 25.71 -2.55 16.49
C VAL A 34 25.53 -1.13 15.98
N SER A 35 24.66 -1.00 14.98
CA SER A 35 24.24 0.28 14.41
C SER A 35 22.72 0.37 14.30
N ALA A 36 22.22 1.61 14.26
CA ALA A 36 20.85 1.91 13.91
C ALA A 36 20.81 2.74 12.63
N LEU A 37 19.96 2.33 11.68
CA LEU A 37 19.75 3.03 10.42
C LEU A 37 18.34 3.61 10.41
N LEU A 38 18.22 4.93 10.26
CA LEU A 38 16.94 5.61 10.14
C LEU A 38 16.60 5.75 8.66
N LEU A 39 15.53 5.09 8.23
CA LEU A 39 15.15 5.00 6.83
C LEU A 39 13.90 5.82 6.53
N ASP A 40 13.93 6.51 5.40
CA ASP A 40 12.76 7.21 4.88
C ASP A 40 11.77 6.26 4.18
N ALA A 41 10.79 6.83 3.48
CA ALA A 41 9.76 6.05 2.79
C ALA A 41 10.30 5.23 1.60
N THR A 42 11.47 5.59 1.04
CA THR A 42 12.15 4.85 -0.03
C THR A 42 12.98 3.67 0.51
N GLY A 43 13.06 3.53 1.83
CA GLY A 43 13.84 2.48 2.47
C GLY A 43 15.34 2.76 2.53
N LYS A 44 15.78 3.99 2.25
CA LYS A 44 17.19 4.41 2.31
C LYS A 44 17.43 5.43 3.43
N VAL A 45 18.68 5.55 3.87
CA VAL A 45 19.10 6.66 4.74
C VAL A 45 19.08 7.98 3.95
N ARG A 46 18.73 9.09 4.60
CA ARG A 46 18.69 10.41 3.92
C ARG A 46 20.07 11.06 3.83
N GLY A 47 21.04 10.51 4.56
CA GLY A 47 22.43 10.93 4.62
C GLY A 47 23.12 10.35 5.86
N ASP A 48 24.40 10.63 6.04
CA ASP A 48 25.24 10.01 7.08
C ASP A 48 24.73 10.20 8.51
N ALA A 49 23.98 11.28 8.76
CA ALA A 49 23.38 11.56 10.07
C ALA A 49 22.38 10.50 10.53
N ASP A 50 21.74 9.79 9.58
CA ASP A 50 20.75 8.74 9.84
C ASP A 50 21.40 7.39 10.21
N LEU A 51 22.73 7.31 10.23
CA LEU A 51 23.49 6.16 10.71
C LEU A 51 24.02 6.43 12.13
N VAL A 52 23.52 5.69 13.12
CA VAL A 52 23.95 5.81 14.52
C VAL A 52 24.75 4.58 14.92
N PHE A 53 25.98 4.77 15.36
CA PHE A 53 26.94 3.71 15.71
C PHE A 53 28.03 4.27 16.62
N HIS A 54 29.03 3.48 17.02
CA HIS A 54 29.99 3.90 18.04
C HIS A 54 30.75 5.22 17.72
N ASN A 55 31.10 5.50 16.45
CA ASN A 55 31.78 6.76 16.06
C ASN A 55 30.80 7.93 15.85
N GLN A 56 29.51 7.65 15.72
CA GLN A 56 28.44 8.64 15.65
C GLN A 56 27.31 8.23 16.61
N PRO A 57 27.51 8.38 17.93
CA PRO A 57 26.68 7.69 18.93
C PRO A 57 25.30 8.32 19.16
N ALA A 58 24.94 9.39 18.45
CA ALA A 58 23.65 10.04 18.60
C ALA A 58 23.15 10.60 17.26
N HIS A 59 21.87 10.33 16.96
CA HIS A 59 21.16 11.00 15.87
C HIS A 59 20.90 12.47 16.24
N PRO A 60 20.97 13.44 15.30
CA PRO A 60 20.76 14.87 15.58
C PRO A 60 19.42 15.22 16.26
N SER A 61 18.35 14.46 16.01
CA SER A 61 17.04 14.68 16.67
C SER A 61 17.01 14.24 18.13
N GLY A 62 18.02 13.50 18.58
CA GLY A 62 18.10 12.87 19.89
C GLY A 62 17.16 11.68 20.06
N ALA A 63 16.52 11.21 18.99
CA ALA A 63 15.58 10.09 19.03
C ALA A 63 16.26 8.72 19.08
N VAL A 64 17.53 8.61 18.67
CA VAL A 64 18.30 7.36 18.70
C VAL A 64 19.70 7.63 19.22
N ARG A 65 20.18 6.80 20.15
CA ARG A 65 21.54 6.85 20.70
C ARG A 65 22.14 5.46 20.81
N HIS A 66 23.43 5.35 20.48
CA HIS A 66 24.27 4.20 20.83
C HIS A 66 24.88 4.43 22.21
N LEU A 67 24.71 3.45 23.10
CA LEU A 67 25.16 3.51 24.49
C LEU A 67 26.44 2.69 24.74
N GLY A 68 26.91 1.95 23.74
CA GLY A 68 28.06 1.08 23.85
C GLY A 68 27.76 -0.30 24.43
N THR A 69 28.84 -1.03 24.67
CA THR A 69 28.82 -2.39 25.20
C THR A 69 28.79 -2.38 26.74
N GLY A 70 27.89 -3.16 27.33
CA GLY A 70 27.81 -3.42 28.77
C GLY A 70 28.02 -4.90 29.09
N ASP A 71 28.62 -5.16 30.25
CA ASP A 71 28.86 -6.51 30.76
C ASP A 71 27.68 -7.01 31.63
N GLY A 72 27.21 -8.23 31.36
CA GLY A 72 26.45 -9.08 32.26
C GLY A 72 27.28 -10.31 32.67
N VAL A 73 26.78 -11.12 33.62
CA VAL A 73 27.42 -12.41 33.97
C VAL A 73 27.27 -13.36 32.77
N ASP A 74 28.39 -13.73 32.13
CA ASP A 74 28.49 -14.61 30.94
C ASP A 74 27.78 -14.13 29.67
N GLN A 75 27.26 -12.90 29.66
CA GLN A 75 26.65 -12.25 28.49
C GLN A 75 27.23 -10.85 28.28
N LEU A 76 27.47 -10.50 27.03
CA LEU A 76 27.84 -9.17 26.59
C LEU A 76 26.65 -8.59 25.81
N ALA A 77 26.29 -7.34 26.06
CA ALA A 77 25.19 -6.68 25.37
C ALA A 77 25.62 -5.33 24.84
N GLU A 78 25.27 -5.03 23.60
CA GLU A 78 25.46 -3.72 23.02
C GLU A 78 24.13 -2.99 22.91
N TRP A 79 24.11 -1.76 23.41
CA TRP A 79 22.87 -1.07 23.76
C TRP A 79 22.59 0.12 22.86
N LEU A 80 21.33 0.22 22.45
CA LEU A 80 20.73 1.40 21.83
C LEU A 80 19.61 1.94 22.71
N GLU A 81 19.42 3.26 22.69
CA GLU A 81 18.27 3.94 23.27
C GLU A 81 17.45 4.60 22.17
N LEU A 82 16.14 4.35 22.15
CA LEU A 82 15.22 4.85 21.14
C LEU A 82 14.03 5.57 21.79
N ASP A 83 13.78 6.81 21.38
CA ASP A 83 12.59 7.60 21.68
C ASP A 83 11.78 7.78 20.39
N LEU A 84 10.98 6.76 20.09
CA LEU A 84 10.23 6.65 18.83
C LEU A 84 9.22 7.79 18.57
N PRO A 85 8.55 8.38 19.58
CA PRO A 85 7.75 9.60 19.39
C PRO A 85 8.54 10.82 18.88
N ARG A 86 9.84 10.89 19.16
CA ARG A 86 10.71 12.01 18.71
C ARG A 86 11.28 11.82 17.31
N VAL A 87 11.14 10.62 16.74
CA VAL A 87 11.57 10.33 15.37
C VAL A 87 10.74 11.17 14.40
N GLU A 88 11.41 11.86 13.49
CA GLU A 88 10.77 12.79 12.55
C GLU A 88 9.77 12.10 11.63
N PRO A 89 8.71 12.79 11.15
CA PRO A 89 7.70 12.21 10.25
C PRO A 89 8.26 11.59 8.97
N ALA A 90 9.39 12.08 8.46
CA ALA A 90 10.04 11.58 7.25
C ALA A 90 10.65 10.18 7.41
N VAL A 91 11.06 9.81 8.62
CA VAL A 91 11.60 8.48 8.93
C VAL A 91 10.43 7.52 9.16
N GLN A 92 10.39 6.45 8.36
CA GLN A 92 9.34 5.43 8.45
C GLN A 92 9.78 4.17 9.19
N ARG A 93 11.09 3.89 9.19
CA ARG A 93 11.69 2.70 9.82
C ARG A 93 12.99 3.04 10.54
N VAL A 94 13.26 2.34 11.64
CA VAL A 94 14.56 2.34 12.32
C VAL A 94 15.03 0.89 12.39
N LEU A 95 16.06 0.56 11.63
CA LEU A 95 16.66 -0.78 11.65
C LEU A 95 17.66 -0.91 12.77
N VAL A 96 17.76 -2.10 13.36
CA VAL A 96 18.84 -2.50 14.25
C VAL A 96 19.72 -3.48 13.49
N ALA A 97 20.87 -2.99 13.04
CA ALA A 97 21.84 -3.74 12.26
C ALA A 97 23.09 -4.03 13.10
N ALA A 98 23.85 -5.04 12.70
CA ALA A 98 25.14 -5.34 13.28
C ALA A 98 26.11 -5.85 12.21
N SER A 99 27.40 -5.63 12.44
CA SER A 99 28.50 -6.22 11.66
C SER A 99 29.41 -7.04 12.56
N CYS A 100 30.01 -8.08 12.00
CA CYS A 100 31.03 -8.91 12.64
C CYS A 100 32.42 -8.58 12.11
N ASP A 101 33.37 -8.38 13.02
CA ASP A 101 34.80 -8.37 12.71
C ASP A 101 35.48 -9.62 13.29
N GLY A 102 36.42 -10.20 12.53
CA GLY A 102 37.13 -11.43 12.90
C GLY A 102 36.36 -12.74 12.73
N GLY A 103 35.22 -12.75 12.03
CA GLY A 103 34.48 -13.98 11.66
C GLY A 103 33.03 -13.72 11.22
N THR A 104 32.16 -14.73 11.24
CA THR A 104 30.75 -14.65 10.81
C THR A 104 29.78 -14.69 11.99
N PHE A 105 28.53 -14.26 11.78
CA PHE A 105 27.48 -14.33 12.81
C PHE A 105 27.14 -15.75 13.25
N GLY A 106 27.31 -16.76 12.39
CA GLY A 106 27.18 -18.17 12.77
C GLY A 106 28.18 -18.64 13.84
N ALA A 107 29.29 -17.92 14.01
CA ALA A 107 30.28 -18.16 15.07
C ALA A 107 30.01 -17.37 16.36
N VAL A 108 28.95 -16.56 16.42
CA VAL A 108 28.58 -15.74 17.59
C VAL A 108 27.58 -16.50 18.47
N PRO A 109 28.00 -17.06 19.62
CA PRO A 109 27.13 -17.89 20.43
C PRO A 109 26.08 -17.07 21.19
N GLY A 110 24.82 -17.49 21.12
CA GLY A 110 23.72 -16.89 21.91
C GLY A 110 23.35 -15.48 21.48
N LEU A 111 23.41 -15.20 20.17
CA LEU A 111 22.99 -13.95 19.58
C LEU A 111 21.47 -13.76 19.76
N ALA A 112 21.07 -12.65 20.36
CA ALA A 112 19.66 -12.30 20.55
C ALA A 112 19.44 -10.79 20.51
N LEU A 113 18.25 -10.36 20.11
CA LEU A 113 17.80 -8.98 20.21
C LEU A 113 16.71 -8.86 21.28
N GLN A 114 16.91 -7.97 22.25
CA GLN A 114 15.96 -7.71 23.32
C GLN A 114 15.54 -6.24 23.31
N THR A 115 14.23 -5.97 23.32
CA THR A 115 13.66 -4.63 23.47
C THR A 115 12.98 -4.51 24.82
N VAL A 116 13.34 -3.47 25.58
CA VAL A 116 12.90 -3.23 26.95
C VAL A 116 12.32 -1.82 27.04
N ALA A 117 11.14 -1.68 27.65
CA ALA A 117 10.53 -0.38 27.92
C ALA A 117 11.22 0.34 29.09
N GLY A 118 11.02 1.65 29.22
CA GLY A 118 11.62 2.46 30.30
C GLY A 118 11.28 2.02 31.73
N ASP A 119 10.20 1.24 31.92
CA ASP A 119 9.81 0.64 33.21
C ASP A 119 10.48 -0.73 33.48
N GLY A 120 11.31 -1.22 32.57
CA GLY A 120 11.97 -2.52 32.64
C GLY A 120 11.19 -3.69 32.02
N THR A 121 9.98 -3.44 31.49
CA THR A 121 9.18 -4.49 30.83
C THR A 121 9.83 -4.93 29.53
N ILE A 122 10.04 -6.25 29.36
CA ILE A 122 10.51 -6.83 28.09
C ILE A 122 9.36 -6.78 27.07
N VAL A 123 9.51 -5.93 26.06
CA VAL A 123 8.55 -5.74 24.97
C VAL A 123 8.68 -6.87 23.93
N ALA A 124 9.93 -7.23 23.60
CA ALA A 124 10.23 -8.31 22.68
C ALA A 124 11.59 -8.94 23.00
N HIS A 125 11.68 -10.25 22.82
CA HIS A 125 12.93 -11.00 22.83
C HIS A 125 12.96 -11.90 21.59
N TYR A 126 14.01 -11.78 20.77
CA TYR A 126 14.21 -12.56 19.55
C TYR A 126 15.57 -13.25 19.59
N ASP A 127 15.56 -14.59 19.61
CA ASP A 127 16.76 -15.40 19.51
C ASP A 127 17.14 -15.61 18.04
N VAL A 128 18.37 -15.27 17.66
CA VAL A 128 18.88 -15.49 16.30
C VAL A 128 19.52 -16.86 16.25
N THR A 129 18.81 -17.83 15.67
CA THR A 129 19.24 -19.24 15.62
C THR A 129 19.66 -19.71 14.23
N ASP A 130 19.43 -18.89 13.21
CA ASP A 130 19.62 -19.22 11.79
C ASP A 130 20.76 -18.45 11.10
N ALA A 131 21.58 -17.72 11.87
CA ALA A 131 22.78 -17.07 11.34
C ALA A 131 23.85 -18.10 10.91
N ALA A 132 24.51 -17.85 9.78
CA ALA A 132 25.47 -18.75 9.15
C ALA A 132 26.73 -18.00 8.66
N GLY A 133 26.88 -17.84 7.34
CA GLY A 133 28.07 -17.29 6.68
C GLY A 133 28.17 -15.77 6.66
N GLU A 134 27.19 -15.07 7.21
CA GLU A 134 27.03 -13.64 7.03
C GLU A 134 27.94 -12.83 7.99
N THR A 135 28.42 -11.68 7.50
CA THR A 135 29.29 -10.75 8.26
C THR A 135 28.61 -9.41 8.54
N ALA A 136 27.44 -9.16 7.95
CA ALA A 136 26.51 -8.09 8.35
C ALA A 136 25.09 -8.66 8.50
N PHE A 137 24.29 -8.07 9.39
CA PHE A 137 22.99 -8.61 9.78
C PHE A 137 22.01 -7.53 10.23
N VAL A 138 20.76 -7.62 9.79
CA VAL A 138 19.64 -6.84 10.34
C VAL A 138 18.84 -7.73 11.27
N LEU A 139 18.91 -7.44 12.58
CA LEU A 139 18.28 -8.25 13.61
C LEU A 139 16.79 -7.95 13.75
N GLY A 140 16.42 -6.67 13.66
CA GLY A 140 15.04 -6.23 13.83
C GLY A 140 14.80 -4.83 13.33
N GLU A 141 13.53 -4.46 13.27
CA GLU A 141 13.10 -3.13 12.82
C GLU A 141 11.97 -2.57 13.67
N PHE A 142 12.02 -1.26 13.89
CA PHE A 142 10.87 -0.47 14.32
C PHE A 142 10.27 0.18 13.09
N TYR A 143 8.96 0.08 12.91
CA TYR A 143 8.28 0.66 11.75
C TYR A 143 6.95 1.29 12.13
N ARG A 144 6.54 2.32 11.40
CA ARG A 144 5.24 2.97 11.56
C ARG A 144 4.16 2.21 10.80
N ARG A 145 3.03 1.95 11.47
CA ARG A 145 1.81 1.43 10.85
C ARG A 145 0.61 2.14 11.47
N ASN A 146 -0.18 2.82 10.65
CA ASN A 146 -1.35 3.61 11.08
C ASN A 146 -1.02 4.64 12.17
N GLY A 147 0.14 5.31 12.06
CA GLY A 147 0.60 6.32 13.03
C GLY A 147 1.15 5.77 14.34
N ALA A 148 1.10 4.46 14.58
CA ALA A 148 1.70 3.79 15.74
C ALA A 148 2.99 3.06 15.34
N TRP A 149 3.95 2.99 16.26
CA TRP A 149 5.16 2.20 16.08
C TRP A 149 4.92 0.73 16.43
N LYS A 150 5.56 -0.16 15.68
CA LYS A 150 5.63 -1.60 15.96
C LYS A 150 7.06 -2.09 15.82
N PHE A 151 7.39 -3.17 16.50
CA PHE A 151 8.66 -3.88 16.34
C PHE A 151 8.45 -5.19 15.56
N ARG A 152 9.37 -5.53 14.65
CA ARG A 152 9.42 -6.81 13.93
C ARG A 152 10.81 -7.42 14.03
N ALA A 153 10.89 -8.73 14.29
CA ALA A 153 12.12 -9.50 14.14
C ALA A 153 12.40 -9.77 12.66
N VAL A 154 13.59 -9.43 12.16
CA VAL A 154 13.93 -9.50 10.73
C VAL A 154 14.82 -10.70 10.44
N GLY A 155 16.01 -10.76 11.05
CA GLY A 155 16.92 -11.88 10.92
C GLY A 155 17.52 -12.06 9.52
N GLN A 156 17.83 -10.97 8.81
CA GLN A 156 18.40 -11.03 7.46
C GLN A 156 19.91 -10.78 7.51
N GLY A 157 20.70 -11.58 6.80
CA GLY A 157 22.15 -11.43 6.75
C GLY A 157 22.69 -11.16 5.34
N TRP A 158 23.92 -10.64 5.29
CA TRP A 158 24.69 -10.37 4.08
C TRP A 158 26.07 -11.04 4.18
N GLU A 159 26.36 -11.94 3.23
CA GLU A 159 27.70 -12.52 3.07
C GLU A 159 28.70 -11.51 2.50
N SER A 160 28.21 -10.56 1.67
CA SER A 160 28.97 -9.41 1.18
C SER A 160 29.31 -8.39 2.27
N GLY A 161 28.88 -8.64 3.51
CA GLY A 161 29.23 -7.88 4.70
C GLY A 161 28.66 -6.48 4.72
N LEU A 162 29.30 -5.60 5.49
CA LEU A 162 28.80 -4.24 5.73
C LEU A 162 28.70 -3.43 4.42
N ALA A 163 29.54 -3.71 3.42
CA ALA A 163 29.51 -3.05 2.11
C ALA A 163 28.24 -3.39 1.31
N GLY A 164 27.79 -4.65 1.35
CA GLY A 164 26.52 -5.06 0.74
C GLY A 164 25.32 -4.42 1.44
N LEU A 165 25.31 -4.49 2.78
CA LEU A 165 24.28 -3.85 3.58
C LEU A 165 24.23 -2.33 3.34
N ALA A 166 25.40 -1.68 3.27
CA ALA A 166 25.52 -0.25 3.01
C ALA A 166 24.93 0.14 1.64
N THR A 167 25.26 -0.63 0.60
CA THR A 167 24.73 -0.41 -0.76
C THR A 167 23.20 -0.50 -0.78
N ASP A 168 22.62 -1.55 -0.17
CA ASP A 168 21.18 -1.79 -0.16
C ASP A 168 20.40 -0.68 0.56
N PHE A 169 20.99 -0.06 1.60
CA PHE A 169 20.36 1.01 2.38
C PHE A 169 20.82 2.43 2.01
N GLY A 170 21.63 2.58 0.96
CA GLY A 170 22.06 3.88 0.43
C GLY A 170 23.12 4.59 1.26
N ILE A 171 23.93 3.87 2.04
CA ILE A 171 25.06 4.41 2.80
C ILE A 171 26.25 4.60 1.85
N VAL A 172 26.72 5.84 1.70
CA VAL A 172 27.92 6.14 0.92
C VAL A 172 29.15 5.92 1.80
N VAL A 173 29.87 4.81 1.59
CA VAL A 173 31.14 4.56 2.28
C VAL A 173 32.24 5.34 1.57
N ALA A 174 32.79 6.36 2.23
CA ALA A 174 34.00 7.01 1.75
C ALA A 174 35.19 6.04 1.90
N GLU A 175 35.76 5.57 0.78
CA GLU A 175 37.02 4.81 0.81
C GLU A 175 38.18 5.73 1.25
N GLU A 176 38.96 5.30 2.25
CA GLU A 176 40.23 5.95 2.57
C GLU A 176 41.22 5.76 1.41
N PRO A 177 41.96 6.81 1.01
CA PRO A 177 42.80 6.77 -0.17
C PRO A 177 44.02 5.85 0.03
N VAL A 178 44.06 4.74 -0.71
CA VAL A 178 45.27 3.94 -0.88
C VAL A 178 46.29 4.76 -1.67
N ALA A 179 47.47 4.97 -1.08
CA ALA A 179 48.55 5.75 -1.68
C ALA A 179 48.97 5.19 -3.05
N GLN A 180 48.75 5.97 -4.13
CA GLN A 180 49.22 5.64 -5.48
C GLN A 180 50.66 6.15 -5.71
N VAL A 181 51.49 5.28 -6.27
CA VAL A 181 52.84 5.57 -6.77
C VAL A 181 52.75 6.44 -8.03
N PRO A 182 53.52 7.54 -8.18
CA PRO A 182 53.35 8.48 -9.29
C PRO A 182 53.85 7.90 -10.63
N PRO A 183 53.15 8.11 -11.76
CA PRO A 183 53.63 7.73 -13.09
C PRO A 183 54.62 8.76 -13.66
N SER A 184 55.57 8.24 -14.46
CA SER A 184 56.64 8.96 -15.18
C SER A 184 56.12 10.03 -16.16
N ALA A 185 56.78 11.19 -16.18
CA ALA A 185 56.49 12.34 -17.04
C ALA A 185 56.78 12.07 -18.54
N PRO A 186 56.05 12.72 -19.49
CA PRO A 186 56.44 12.82 -20.89
C PRO A 186 57.40 14.00 -21.16
N ALA A 187 58.28 13.84 -22.15
CA ALA A 187 59.28 14.81 -22.60
C ALA A 187 58.65 16.02 -23.38
N PRO A 188 59.36 17.17 -23.49
CA PRO A 188 58.78 18.46 -23.87
C PRO A 188 58.80 18.75 -25.38
N VAL A 189 57.84 19.56 -25.85
CA VAL A 189 57.76 20.13 -27.21
C VAL A 189 58.27 21.58 -27.18
N PRO A 190 59.10 22.05 -28.14
CA PRO A 190 59.67 23.40 -28.16
C PRO A 190 58.69 24.51 -28.61
N PRO A 191 58.99 25.81 -28.33
CA PRO A 191 58.02 26.89 -28.32
C PRO A 191 57.85 27.60 -29.67
N VAL A 192 56.64 28.10 -29.95
CA VAL A 192 56.40 29.08 -31.03
C VAL A 192 56.06 30.44 -30.41
N MET A 193 56.79 31.46 -30.88
CA MET A 193 56.80 32.84 -30.42
C MET A 193 55.46 33.58 -30.62
N GLN A 194 55.14 34.44 -29.65
CA GLN A 194 54.12 35.48 -29.75
C GLN A 194 54.58 36.67 -30.63
N ALA A 195 53.65 37.17 -31.45
CA ALA A 195 53.52 38.58 -31.84
C ALA A 195 52.00 38.81 -31.91
N GLY A 196 51.38 39.76 -31.22
CA GLY A 196 51.59 41.21 -31.25
C GLY A 196 50.21 41.84 -31.46
N VAL A 197 49.76 42.61 -30.48
CA VAL A 197 48.38 43.12 -30.28
C VAL A 197 48.03 44.25 -31.25
N THR A 198 46.78 44.30 -31.75
CA THR A 198 46.05 45.57 -31.93
C THR A 198 44.55 45.43 -31.67
N LYS A 199 44.06 46.36 -30.85
CA LYS A 199 42.72 46.60 -30.33
C LYS A 199 41.76 47.11 -31.43
N ALA A 200 40.56 46.54 -31.53
CA ALA A 200 39.43 47.14 -32.25
C ALA A 200 38.16 47.10 -31.39
N ALA A 201 37.37 48.16 -31.50
CA ALA A 201 36.39 48.65 -30.54
C ALA A 201 35.07 47.86 -30.50
N VAL A 202 34.48 47.83 -29.31
CA VAL A 202 33.12 47.36 -28.99
C VAL A 202 32.09 48.39 -29.50
N PRO A 203 31.04 47.99 -30.26
CA PRO A 203 29.83 48.79 -30.42
C PRO A 203 28.84 48.53 -29.26
N PRO A 204 27.98 49.51 -28.92
CA PRO A 204 27.17 49.47 -27.71
C PRO A 204 26.05 48.43 -27.80
N ILE A 205 25.87 47.69 -26.71
CA ILE A 205 24.70 46.84 -26.46
C ILE A 205 23.49 47.77 -26.32
N ALA A 206 22.54 47.65 -27.24
CA ALA A 206 21.20 48.17 -27.04
C ALA A 206 20.46 47.20 -26.11
N ASP A 207 19.83 47.74 -25.08
CA ASP A 207 18.97 47.02 -24.14
C ASP A 207 17.80 46.36 -24.89
N ALA A 208 17.99 45.10 -25.29
CA ALA A 208 16.90 44.22 -25.65
C ALA A 208 16.44 43.51 -24.38
N VAL A 209 15.26 43.88 -23.90
CA VAL A 209 14.50 43.12 -22.91
C VAL A 209 14.47 41.65 -23.36
N PRO A 210 14.86 40.67 -22.53
CA PRO A 210 14.72 39.27 -22.90
C PRO A 210 13.23 38.97 -22.96
N THR A 211 12.69 38.89 -24.18
CA THR A 211 11.47 38.14 -24.44
C THR A 211 11.72 36.72 -23.97
N SER A 212 11.09 36.32 -22.86
CA SER A 212 11.12 34.95 -22.39
C SER A 212 10.71 34.05 -23.56
N ALA A 213 11.63 33.20 -24.03
CA ALA A 213 11.27 32.10 -24.90
C ALA A 213 10.14 31.32 -24.20
N PRO A 214 9.06 30.98 -24.91
CA PRO A 214 7.98 30.22 -24.30
C PRO A 214 8.56 28.92 -23.75
N ILE A 215 8.33 28.68 -22.46
CA ILE A 215 8.64 27.40 -21.82
C ILE A 215 7.94 26.33 -22.67
N PRO A 216 8.66 25.31 -23.19
CA PRO A 216 8.01 24.24 -23.94
C PRO A 216 6.90 23.65 -23.08
N THR A 217 5.66 23.73 -23.56
CA THR A 217 4.51 23.13 -22.91
C THR A 217 4.60 21.64 -23.14
N TYR A 218 5.10 20.93 -22.15
CA TYR A 218 5.10 19.48 -22.16
C TYR A 218 3.75 18.93 -21.70
N THR A 219 3.21 17.96 -22.42
CA THR A 219 1.98 17.27 -22.02
C THR A 219 2.36 16.06 -21.18
N PRO A 220 1.90 15.94 -19.93
CA PRO A 220 2.16 14.76 -19.11
C PRO A 220 1.39 13.55 -19.66
N THR A 221 2.08 12.42 -19.80
CA THR A 221 1.49 11.11 -20.16
C THR A 221 1.84 10.07 -19.11
N PRO A 222 1.17 8.89 -19.08
CA PRO A 222 1.47 7.84 -18.10
C PRO A 222 2.93 7.35 -18.13
N LEU A 223 3.60 7.41 -19.29
CA LEU A 223 4.99 6.97 -19.44
C LEU A 223 6.00 8.11 -19.26
N GLY A 224 5.54 9.34 -19.01
CA GLY A 224 6.41 10.50 -18.86
C GLY A 224 6.02 11.65 -19.78
N THR A 225 6.98 12.52 -20.01
CA THR A 225 6.74 13.85 -20.58
C THR A 225 6.87 13.83 -22.11
N ASP A 226 5.82 14.22 -22.83
CA ASP A 226 5.81 14.18 -24.29
C ASP A 226 6.59 15.35 -24.91
N PHE A 227 7.27 15.14 -26.05
CA PHE A 227 8.02 16.14 -26.79
C PHE A 227 7.98 15.89 -28.31
N ARG A 228 8.27 16.93 -29.09
CA ARG A 228 8.27 16.82 -30.55
C ARG A 228 9.40 15.92 -31.03
N PRO A 229 9.13 14.88 -31.85
CA PRO A 229 10.15 14.04 -32.45
C PRO A 229 11.26 14.83 -33.15
N HIS A 230 12.50 14.40 -32.96
CA HIS A 230 13.67 14.94 -33.63
C HIS A 230 14.21 13.91 -34.63
N THR A 231 14.19 14.22 -35.93
CA THR A 231 14.64 13.31 -36.99
C THR A 231 15.85 13.89 -37.70
N GLN A 232 16.87 13.05 -37.90
CA GLN A 232 18.03 13.35 -38.74
C GLN A 232 18.29 12.17 -39.69
N SER A 233 18.61 12.48 -40.94
CA SER A 233 18.96 11.49 -41.96
C SER A 233 20.35 11.78 -42.51
N GLY A 234 21.02 10.74 -43.02
CA GLY A 234 22.33 10.85 -43.63
C GLY A 234 22.66 9.64 -44.50
N ARG A 235 23.87 9.63 -45.05
CA ARG A 235 24.42 8.53 -45.86
C ARG A 235 25.88 8.30 -45.48
N GLY A 236 26.29 7.03 -45.40
CA GLY A 236 27.62 6.70 -44.91
C GLY A 236 27.73 6.98 -43.40
N ASN A 237 28.95 6.94 -42.86
CA ASN A 237 29.17 7.25 -41.45
C ASN A 237 28.77 8.70 -41.12
N GLY A 238 28.17 8.91 -39.95
CA GLY A 238 27.74 10.24 -39.53
C GLY A 238 27.50 10.39 -38.03
N VAL A 239 27.10 11.59 -37.62
CA VAL A 239 26.78 11.91 -36.23
C VAL A 239 25.42 12.59 -36.17
N VAL A 240 24.54 12.08 -35.32
CA VAL A 240 23.25 12.66 -34.95
C VAL A 240 23.44 13.52 -33.70
N SER A 241 22.84 14.70 -33.66
CA SER A 241 22.89 15.59 -32.48
C SER A 241 21.52 16.19 -32.21
N VAL A 242 21.01 15.96 -31.00
CA VAL A 242 19.72 16.49 -30.55
C VAL A 242 19.97 17.79 -29.79
N ASP A 243 19.99 18.90 -30.51
CA ASP A 243 20.34 20.23 -29.95
C ASP A 243 19.18 20.92 -29.22
N VAL A 244 18.13 20.17 -28.89
CA VAL A 244 16.97 20.65 -28.11
C VAL A 244 16.95 20.01 -26.73
N PRO A 245 16.57 20.73 -25.67
CA PRO A 245 16.41 20.14 -24.34
C PRO A 245 15.37 19.02 -24.34
N LEU A 246 15.81 17.80 -24.02
CA LEU A 246 14.94 16.65 -23.81
C LEU A 246 14.42 16.65 -22.37
N PRO A 247 13.18 16.20 -22.13
CA PRO A 247 12.67 16.07 -20.78
C PRO A 247 13.46 15.02 -19.98
N PRO A 248 13.41 15.07 -18.63
CA PRO A 248 13.98 14.03 -17.79
C PRO A 248 13.38 12.65 -18.10
N GLY A 249 14.21 11.61 -18.06
CA GLY A 249 13.85 10.24 -18.38
C GLY A 249 14.37 9.79 -19.75
N PRO A 250 14.10 8.52 -20.13
CA PRO A 250 14.65 7.93 -21.33
C PRO A 250 13.84 8.37 -22.55
N VAL A 251 14.44 8.19 -23.71
CA VAL A 251 13.84 8.45 -25.02
C VAL A 251 13.91 7.22 -25.90
N ILE A 252 13.01 7.13 -26.88
CA ILE A 252 13.08 6.08 -27.88
C ILE A 252 13.93 6.59 -29.05
N VAL A 253 14.98 5.86 -29.39
CA VAL A 253 15.73 6.08 -30.64
C VAL A 253 15.24 5.08 -31.66
N GLU A 254 14.56 5.55 -32.70
CA GLU A 254 14.15 4.76 -33.86
C GLU A 254 15.17 4.91 -34.98
N ALA A 255 15.69 3.80 -35.49
CA ALA A 255 16.55 3.75 -36.67
C ALA A 255 15.82 3.08 -37.83
N ARG A 256 15.97 3.67 -39.03
CA ARG A 256 15.52 3.08 -40.30
C ARG A 256 16.65 3.14 -41.31
N VAL A 257 17.04 1.99 -41.84
CA VAL A 257 18.03 1.85 -42.90
C VAL A 257 17.50 0.90 -43.99
N ARG A 258 18.04 1.00 -45.20
CA ARG A 258 17.72 0.10 -46.32
C ARG A 258 19.00 -0.55 -46.82
N GLY A 259 18.96 -1.85 -47.07
CA GLY A 259 20.13 -2.66 -47.38
C GLY A 259 20.47 -3.67 -46.28
N ASP A 260 21.53 -4.44 -46.47
CA ASP A 260 21.96 -5.58 -45.65
C ASP A 260 23.37 -5.42 -45.05
N GLU A 261 23.90 -4.19 -45.11
CA GLU A 261 25.18 -3.83 -44.50
C GLU A 261 25.12 -3.80 -42.96
N TRP A 262 26.27 -3.88 -42.32
CA TRP A 262 26.39 -3.76 -40.87
C TRP A 262 26.09 -2.34 -40.38
N LEU A 263 25.13 -2.21 -39.47
CA LEU A 263 24.76 -0.98 -38.80
C LEU A 263 25.27 -1.01 -37.35
N LEU A 264 26.06 0.01 -36.98
CA LEU A 264 26.43 0.30 -35.60
C LEU A 264 26.02 1.73 -35.23
N VAL A 265 25.26 1.91 -34.15
CA VAL A 265 24.90 3.21 -33.59
C VAL A 265 25.34 3.24 -32.13
N GLU A 266 26.09 4.27 -31.74
CA GLU A 266 26.68 4.41 -30.40
C GLU A 266 26.39 5.81 -29.83
N THR A 267 26.07 5.93 -28.54
CA THR A 267 26.02 7.22 -27.84
C THR A 267 27.44 7.76 -27.64
N LEU A 268 27.55 9.09 -27.50
CA LEU A 268 28.83 9.77 -27.30
C LEU A 268 28.89 10.46 -25.92
N ASN A 269 29.96 10.16 -25.18
CA ASN A 269 30.21 10.77 -23.88
C ASN A 269 30.66 12.24 -23.96
N ARG A 270 30.91 12.88 -22.81
CA ARG A 270 31.40 14.28 -22.72
C ARG A 270 32.70 14.55 -23.51
N ARG A 271 33.52 13.52 -23.76
CA ARG A 271 34.77 13.62 -24.53
C ARG A 271 34.58 13.26 -26.00
N ASN A 272 33.33 13.10 -26.45
CA ASN A 272 32.96 12.69 -27.80
C ASN A 272 33.58 11.34 -28.19
N LYS A 273 33.65 10.42 -27.22
CA LYS A 273 34.03 9.03 -27.39
C LYS A 273 32.80 8.15 -27.23
N ASP A 274 32.85 7.01 -27.90
CA ASP A 274 31.81 5.98 -27.85
C ASP A 274 31.56 5.59 -26.38
N GLU A 275 30.28 5.58 -25.97
CA GLU A 275 29.82 5.35 -24.59
C GLU A 275 29.00 4.05 -24.55
N ASP A 276 27.77 4.07 -25.07
CA ASP A 276 26.86 2.92 -25.08
C ASP A 276 26.49 2.52 -26.52
N THR A 277 26.34 1.23 -26.78
CA THR A 277 25.84 0.73 -28.06
C THR A 277 24.31 0.80 -28.09
N VAL A 278 23.75 1.50 -29.07
CA VAL A 278 22.29 1.63 -29.28
C VAL A 278 21.79 0.56 -30.25
N PHE A 279 22.50 0.35 -31.37
CA PHE A 279 22.19 -0.68 -32.35
C PHE A 279 23.48 -1.31 -32.86
N ASN A 280 23.48 -2.63 -33.00
CA ASN A 280 24.56 -3.39 -33.64
C ASN A 280 23.93 -4.58 -34.37
N THR A 281 23.81 -4.50 -35.70
CA THR A 281 23.02 -5.48 -36.46
C THR A 281 23.42 -5.54 -37.93
N THR A 282 23.17 -6.69 -38.56
CA THR A 282 23.28 -6.92 -40.01
C THR A 282 21.90 -7.22 -40.63
N LEU A 283 20.81 -6.90 -39.92
CA LEU A 283 19.47 -7.12 -40.40
C LEU A 283 19.19 -6.31 -41.67
N ARG A 284 18.78 -7.02 -42.71
CA ARG A 284 18.35 -6.41 -43.96
C ARG A 284 17.12 -5.53 -43.75
N ASP A 285 17.17 -4.34 -44.35
CA ASP A 285 16.10 -3.33 -44.34
C ASP A 285 15.63 -3.02 -42.91
N PHE A 286 16.61 -2.80 -42.03
CA PHE A 286 16.41 -2.68 -40.60
C PHE A 286 15.55 -1.47 -40.21
N HIS A 287 14.53 -1.77 -39.39
CA HIS A 287 13.73 -0.79 -38.66
C HIS A 287 13.66 -1.26 -37.21
N GLY A 288 14.38 -0.58 -36.33
CA GLY A 288 14.45 -0.93 -34.92
C GLY A 288 14.25 0.27 -34.01
N ARG A 289 13.85 0.01 -32.77
CA ARG A 289 13.73 1.02 -31.71
C ARG A 289 14.50 0.56 -30.49
N ALA A 290 15.26 1.47 -29.89
CA ALA A 290 16.00 1.24 -28.65
C ALA A 290 15.65 2.30 -27.62
N LEU A 291 15.73 1.94 -26.35
CA LEU A 291 15.58 2.86 -25.23
C LEU A 291 16.95 3.46 -24.90
N VAL A 292 17.05 4.79 -24.80
CA VAL A 292 18.32 5.48 -24.54
C VAL A 292 18.13 6.51 -23.44
N GLN A 293 19.05 6.55 -22.47
CA GLN A 293 19.07 7.58 -21.45
C GLN A 293 19.81 8.82 -21.97
N PRO A 294 19.13 9.95 -22.21
CA PRO A 294 19.80 11.17 -22.64
C PRO A 294 20.63 11.74 -21.47
N PRO A 295 21.82 12.29 -21.74
CA PRO A 295 22.60 12.93 -20.70
C PRO A 295 21.92 14.22 -20.22
N ARG A 296 21.85 14.43 -18.90
CA ARG A 296 21.13 15.57 -18.29
C ARG A 296 21.79 16.93 -18.51
N ASP A 297 23.08 16.96 -18.85
CA ASP A 297 23.91 18.18 -18.87
C ASP A 297 24.43 18.57 -20.26
N ARG A 298 24.13 17.78 -21.29
CA ARG A 298 24.61 17.99 -22.66
C ARG A 298 23.59 17.48 -23.69
N PRO A 299 23.68 17.91 -24.96
CA PRO A 299 22.90 17.31 -26.04
C PRO A 299 23.16 15.80 -26.16
N LEU A 300 22.11 15.03 -26.44
CA LEU A 300 22.27 13.63 -26.86
C LEU A 300 22.94 13.61 -28.24
N ARG A 301 24.09 12.94 -28.33
CA ARG A 301 24.82 12.77 -29.59
C ARG A 301 25.08 11.29 -29.81
N MET A 302 24.89 10.85 -31.05
CA MET A 302 25.08 9.46 -31.44
C MET A 302 25.89 9.40 -32.73
N LYS A 303 26.81 8.45 -32.80
CA LYS A 303 27.59 8.13 -33.98
C LYS A 303 26.92 6.98 -34.70
N VAL A 304 26.77 7.11 -36.02
CA VAL A 304 26.20 6.09 -36.91
C VAL A 304 27.32 5.61 -37.82
N ASN A 305 27.60 4.31 -37.82
CA ASN A 305 28.47 3.65 -38.78
C ASN A 305 27.60 2.75 -39.66
N TYR A 306 27.45 3.13 -40.92
CA TYR A 306 26.64 2.45 -41.93
C TYR A 306 27.00 2.97 -43.31
N ASP A 307 27.08 2.12 -44.33
CA ASP A 307 27.50 2.56 -45.68
C ASP A 307 26.34 3.15 -46.52
N GLY A 308 25.10 2.82 -46.18
CA GLY A 308 23.89 3.22 -46.91
C GLY A 308 23.21 4.49 -46.38
N ASP A 309 21.97 4.70 -46.82
CA ASP A 309 21.11 5.77 -46.32
C ASP A 309 20.48 5.36 -44.99
N TRP A 310 20.51 6.27 -44.02
CA TRP A 310 19.95 6.05 -42.69
C TRP A 310 19.09 7.22 -42.24
N THR A 311 18.13 6.92 -41.37
CA THR A 311 17.32 7.90 -40.66
C THR A 311 17.23 7.51 -39.20
N ILE A 312 17.62 8.41 -38.31
CA ILE A 312 17.48 8.28 -36.86
C ILE A 312 16.44 9.28 -36.39
N THR A 313 15.46 8.81 -35.61
CA THR A 313 14.45 9.66 -34.98
C THR A 313 14.44 9.44 -33.48
N VAL A 314 14.61 10.51 -32.71
CA VAL A 314 14.41 10.51 -31.27
C VAL A 314 12.95 10.85 -30.98
N LEU A 315 12.27 9.94 -30.29
CA LEU A 315 10.84 9.92 -30.06
C LEU A 315 10.53 9.96 -28.55
N PRO A 316 9.39 10.55 -28.15
CA PRO A 316 8.86 10.44 -26.80
C PRO A 316 8.40 9.01 -26.51
N LEU A 317 8.35 8.63 -25.23
CA LEU A 317 7.90 7.29 -24.81
C LEU A 317 6.45 7.01 -25.21
N SER A 318 5.61 8.04 -25.37
CA SER A 318 4.24 7.95 -25.89
C SER A 318 4.17 7.42 -27.34
N ALA A 319 5.28 7.41 -28.08
CA ALA A 319 5.37 6.86 -29.43
C ALA A 319 5.65 5.34 -29.46
N ALA A 320 5.90 4.71 -28.30
CA ALA A 320 5.99 3.27 -28.17
C ALA A 320 4.69 2.60 -28.66
N ARG A 321 4.81 1.40 -29.24
CA ARG A 321 3.63 0.65 -29.66
C ARG A 321 2.93 0.12 -28.42
N GLN A 322 1.61 0.32 -28.32
CA GLN A 322 0.84 -0.13 -27.16
C GLN A 322 0.55 -1.63 -27.25
N LEU A 323 1.05 -2.41 -26.31
CA LEU A 323 0.67 -3.80 -26.13
C LEU A 323 -0.70 -3.90 -25.44
N GLY A 324 -1.54 -4.77 -25.98
CA GLY A 324 -2.86 -5.08 -25.45
C GLY A 324 -3.23 -6.53 -25.73
N THR A 325 -4.53 -6.81 -25.84
CA THR A 325 -5.05 -8.16 -26.13
C THR A 325 -4.86 -8.59 -27.58
N GLN A 326 -4.55 -7.64 -28.48
CA GLN A 326 -4.18 -7.92 -29.85
C GLN A 326 -2.70 -8.28 -29.94
N THR A 327 -2.38 -9.27 -30.79
CA THR A 327 -1.00 -9.67 -31.03
C THR A 327 -0.25 -8.59 -31.78
N LEU A 328 0.81 -8.07 -31.14
CA LEU A 328 1.82 -7.25 -31.78
C LEU A 328 2.87 -8.16 -32.40
N THR A 329 3.27 -7.84 -33.62
CA THR A 329 4.36 -8.53 -34.31
C THR A 329 5.52 -7.57 -34.57
N GLY A 330 6.73 -8.08 -34.62
CA GLY A 330 7.92 -7.30 -34.90
C GLY A 330 9.09 -8.16 -35.34
N ARG A 331 10.19 -7.48 -35.68
CA ARG A 331 11.46 -8.07 -36.08
C ARG A 331 12.56 -7.06 -35.75
N GLY A 332 13.64 -7.53 -35.14
CA GLY A 332 14.68 -6.68 -34.57
C GLY A 332 14.27 -6.09 -33.21
N PRO A 333 15.11 -5.19 -32.65
CA PRO A 333 14.88 -4.52 -31.40
C PRO A 333 13.72 -3.54 -31.48
N ASP A 334 12.93 -3.45 -30.42
CA ASP A 334 11.79 -2.55 -30.34
C ASP A 334 11.45 -2.17 -28.90
N VAL A 335 10.72 -1.06 -28.75
CA VAL A 335 10.22 -0.55 -27.46
C VAL A 335 8.69 -0.53 -27.49
N VAL A 336 8.11 -1.34 -26.62
CA VAL A 336 6.66 -1.58 -26.55
C VAL A 336 6.14 -1.12 -25.20
N ALA A 337 5.10 -0.29 -25.20
CA ALA A 337 4.47 0.21 -23.99
C ALA A 337 3.37 -0.72 -23.49
N TYR A 338 3.28 -0.89 -22.17
CA TYR A 338 2.15 -1.52 -21.52
C TYR A 338 1.64 -0.64 -20.37
N THR A 339 0.36 -0.28 -20.41
CA THR A 339 -0.28 0.60 -19.39
C THR A 339 -1.52 -0.08 -18.79
N GLY A 340 -1.63 -1.40 -18.94
CA GLY A 340 -2.71 -2.20 -18.38
C GLY A 340 -2.36 -2.72 -16.99
N THR A 341 -3.24 -3.55 -16.44
CA THR A 341 -3.02 -4.22 -15.15
C THR A 341 -2.12 -5.44 -15.33
N MET A 342 -1.59 -6.03 -14.26
CA MET A 342 -0.76 -7.22 -14.25
C MET A 342 -1.23 -8.25 -15.29
N ALA A 343 -0.32 -8.76 -16.11
CA ALA A 343 -0.67 -9.56 -17.28
C ALA A 343 0.28 -10.73 -17.49
N ASP A 344 -0.23 -11.78 -18.13
CA ASP A 344 0.60 -12.80 -18.76
C ASP A 344 0.90 -12.35 -20.20
N VAL A 345 2.15 -12.04 -20.51
CA VAL A 345 2.58 -11.74 -21.88
C VAL A 345 3.02 -13.01 -22.58
N LYS A 346 2.31 -13.39 -23.63
CA LYS A 346 2.72 -14.48 -24.51
C LYS A 346 3.78 -13.96 -25.46
N VAL A 347 4.95 -14.60 -25.40
CA VAL A 347 6.09 -14.32 -26.26
C VAL A 347 6.27 -15.49 -27.22
N ARG A 348 6.32 -15.18 -28.51
CA ARG A 348 6.76 -16.13 -29.52
C ARG A 348 7.88 -15.49 -30.29
N PHE A 349 8.93 -16.25 -30.54
CA PHE A 349 10.01 -15.84 -31.43
C PHE A 349 10.34 -17.04 -32.32
N ASP A 350 10.29 -16.80 -33.62
CA ASP A 350 10.66 -17.80 -34.62
C ASP A 350 12.09 -17.52 -35.10
N GLY A 351 13.05 -17.85 -34.23
CA GLY A 351 14.47 -17.81 -34.54
C GLY A 351 14.89 -19.05 -35.34
N GLY A 352 15.72 -18.84 -36.37
CA GLY A 352 16.33 -19.92 -37.13
C GLY A 352 17.41 -20.63 -36.29
N ALA A 353 17.25 -21.95 -36.09
CA ALA A 353 18.24 -22.77 -35.36
C ALA A 353 19.63 -22.79 -36.03
N ASP A 354 19.71 -22.46 -37.32
CA ASP A 354 20.95 -22.43 -38.11
C ASP A 354 21.65 -21.06 -38.09
N ARG A 355 21.11 -20.06 -37.40
CA ARG A 355 21.54 -18.65 -37.49
C ARG A 355 21.98 -18.01 -36.16
N ASP A 356 22.04 -18.78 -35.08
CA ASP A 356 22.31 -18.29 -33.72
C ASP A 356 21.46 -17.05 -33.38
N GLU A 357 20.24 -16.99 -33.89
CA GLU A 357 19.33 -15.86 -33.68
C GLU A 357 18.89 -15.84 -32.21
N TRP A 358 19.36 -14.83 -31.50
CA TRP A 358 19.04 -14.55 -30.11
C TRP A 358 17.81 -13.64 -29.95
N PHE A 359 17.10 -13.84 -28.84
CA PHE A 359 15.98 -13.03 -28.43
C PHE A 359 16.10 -12.66 -26.96
N VAL A 360 16.12 -11.35 -26.67
CA VAL A 360 16.17 -10.79 -25.32
C VAL A 360 15.02 -9.81 -25.14
N LEU A 361 14.25 -10.00 -24.07
CA LEU A 361 13.12 -9.14 -23.70
C LEU A 361 13.29 -8.68 -22.26
N ASN A 362 13.40 -7.36 -22.06
CA ASN A 362 13.53 -6.73 -20.75
C ASN A 362 12.27 -5.92 -20.40
N CYS A 363 12.00 -5.77 -19.10
CA CYS A 363 10.89 -4.99 -18.56
C CYS A 363 11.44 -3.83 -17.72
N HIS A 364 11.09 -2.60 -18.11
CA HIS A 364 11.41 -1.39 -17.36
C HIS A 364 10.11 -0.79 -16.80
N GLU A 365 9.98 -0.70 -15.48
CA GLU A 365 8.85 -0.05 -14.83
C GLU A 365 9.03 1.47 -14.83
N ALA A 366 7.93 2.23 -14.97
CA ALA A 366 8.01 3.70 -15.07
C ALA A 366 8.64 4.36 -13.83
N GLU A 367 8.56 3.74 -12.67
CA GLU A 367 9.19 4.22 -11.43
C GLU A 367 10.73 4.20 -11.49
N HIS A 368 11.31 3.37 -12.37
CA HIS A 368 12.75 3.17 -12.54
C HIS A 368 13.29 3.76 -13.86
N PHE A 369 12.51 4.59 -14.57
CA PHE A 369 12.98 5.22 -15.81
C PHE A 369 14.18 6.17 -15.63
N ASP A 370 14.52 6.55 -14.41
CA ASP A 370 15.72 7.34 -14.13
C ASP A 370 17.03 6.52 -14.21
N ASP A 371 16.96 5.19 -14.18
CA ASP A 371 18.09 4.27 -14.30
C ASP A 371 17.74 3.06 -15.19
N LEU A 372 18.24 3.05 -16.43
CA LEU A 372 17.92 1.97 -17.38
C LEU A 372 18.59 0.63 -17.02
N ASP A 373 19.59 0.63 -16.14
CA ASP A 373 20.22 -0.61 -15.66
C ASP A 373 19.30 -1.36 -14.68
N GLU A 374 18.30 -0.67 -14.09
CA GLU A 374 17.28 -1.26 -13.23
C GLU A 374 16.11 -1.80 -14.08
N HIS A 375 16.23 -3.07 -14.51
CA HIS A 375 15.21 -3.77 -15.30
C HIS A 375 15.14 -5.27 -14.98
N GLU A 376 14.00 -5.89 -15.30
CA GLU A 376 13.83 -7.34 -15.21
C GLU A 376 13.99 -7.99 -16.59
N MET A 377 14.91 -8.94 -16.73
CA MET A 377 15.06 -9.76 -17.94
C MET A 377 14.00 -10.86 -17.96
N LEU A 378 13.02 -10.75 -18.86
CA LEU A 378 11.89 -11.68 -18.96
C LEU A 378 12.20 -12.91 -19.83
N CYS A 379 12.95 -12.71 -20.92
CA CYS A 379 13.36 -13.77 -21.83
C CYS A 379 14.81 -13.54 -22.28
N ASN A 380 15.59 -14.61 -22.39
CA ASN A 380 16.90 -14.61 -23.03
C ASN A 380 17.15 -16.01 -23.60
N GLU A 381 16.92 -16.17 -24.89
CA GLU A 381 16.96 -17.49 -25.55
C GLU A 381 17.55 -17.40 -26.95
N THR A 382 18.14 -18.51 -27.39
CA THR A 382 18.65 -18.68 -28.76
C THR A 382 17.75 -19.64 -29.54
N GLY A 383 17.40 -19.29 -30.77
CA GLY A 383 16.53 -20.10 -31.64
C GLY A 383 15.05 -19.85 -31.38
N LYS A 384 14.22 -20.91 -31.38
CA LYS A 384 12.76 -20.75 -31.28
C LYS A 384 12.30 -20.61 -29.84
N LEU A 385 11.50 -19.57 -29.57
CA LEU A 385 10.90 -19.34 -28.27
C LEU A 385 9.38 -19.39 -28.34
N LYS A 386 8.77 -20.06 -27.37
CA LYS A 386 7.34 -19.94 -27.06
C LYS A 386 7.15 -19.98 -25.56
N GLN A 387 7.08 -18.80 -24.96
CA GLN A 387 7.03 -18.63 -23.52
C GLN A 387 5.86 -17.72 -23.13
N THR A 388 5.45 -17.79 -21.88
CA THR A 388 4.56 -16.80 -21.27
C THR A 388 5.28 -16.26 -20.04
N VAL A 389 5.40 -14.94 -19.97
CA VAL A 389 6.10 -14.24 -18.90
C VAL A 389 5.12 -13.33 -18.16
N PRO A 390 5.15 -13.28 -16.82
CA PRO A 390 4.34 -12.34 -16.07
C PRO A 390 4.92 -10.92 -16.22
N VAL A 391 4.06 -9.91 -16.21
CA VAL A 391 4.45 -8.49 -16.11
C VAL A 391 3.58 -7.79 -15.05
N PRO A 392 4.14 -6.84 -14.28
CA PRO A 392 3.41 -6.12 -13.23
C PRO A 392 2.37 -5.14 -13.81
N ASP A 393 1.71 -4.39 -12.92
CA ASP A 393 0.85 -3.29 -13.33
C ASP A 393 1.67 -2.23 -14.09
N GLY A 394 1.13 -1.73 -15.20
CA GLY A 394 1.73 -0.62 -15.93
C GLY A 394 1.54 0.71 -15.20
N PRO A 395 2.24 1.78 -15.63
CA PRO A 395 2.96 1.89 -16.90
C PRO A 395 4.37 1.26 -16.88
N LEU A 396 4.69 0.48 -17.91
CA LEU A 396 6.00 -0.13 -18.12
C LEU A 396 6.37 -0.19 -19.61
N LEU A 397 7.66 -0.39 -19.91
CA LEU A 397 8.20 -0.63 -21.24
C LEU A 397 8.76 -2.05 -21.34
N LEU A 398 8.29 -2.78 -22.34
CA LEU A 398 8.87 -4.05 -22.77
C LEU A 398 9.84 -3.75 -23.92
N VAL A 399 11.13 -3.95 -23.66
CA VAL A 399 12.21 -3.66 -24.60
C VAL A 399 12.72 -4.98 -25.17
N VAL A 400 12.49 -5.19 -26.46
CA VAL A 400 13.18 -6.24 -27.21
C VAL A 400 14.56 -5.69 -27.52
N GLU A 401 15.58 -6.13 -26.79
CA GLU A 401 16.97 -5.67 -27.00
C GLU A 401 17.61 -6.39 -28.18
N HIS A 402 17.30 -7.68 -28.32
CA HIS A 402 17.72 -8.54 -29.41
C HIS A 402 16.55 -9.36 -29.92
N GLY A 403 16.43 -9.55 -31.23
CA GLY A 403 15.29 -10.25 -31.82
C GLY A 403 15.39 -10.34 -33.32
N ASP A 404 16.48 -10.88 -33.85
CA ASP A 404 16.80 -10.84 -35.28
C ASP A 404 15.81 -11.62 -36.17
N GLY A 405 15.14 -12.62 -35.59
CA GLY A 405 13.97 -13.33 -36.13
C GLY A 405 12.64 -12.59 -35.92
N SER A 406 11.53 -13.21 -36.39
CA SER A 406 10.20 -12.62 -36.19
C SER A 406 9.69 -12.94 -34.79
N TRP A 407 9.16 -11.94 -34.09
CA TRP A 407 8.56 -12.12 -32.78
C TRP A 407 7.11 -11.65 -32.73
N GLU A 408 6.36 -12.23 -31.79
CA GLU A 408 4.99 -11.89 -31.46
C GLU A 408 4.86 -11.69 -29.95
N LEU A 409 4.21 -10.60 -29.54
CA LEU A 409 3.86 -10.31 -28.16
C LEU A 409 2.34 -10.17 -28.06
N THR A 410 1.73 -10.79 -27.06
CA THR A 410 0.29 -10.61 -26.77
C THR A 410 0.10 -10.55 -25.27
N ALA A 411 -0.40 -9.42 -24.76
CA ALA A 411 -0.77 -9.33 -23.36
C ALA A 411 -2.11 -10.04 -23.14
N LYS A 412 -2.16 -10.87 -22.12
CA LYS A 412 -3.39 -11.39 -21.55
C LYS A 412 -3.51 -10.78 -20.16
N PRO A 413 -4.15 -9.60 -20.03
CA PRO A 413 -4.38 -8.98 -18.73
C PRO A 413 -4.98 -10.00 -17.77
N LEU A 414 -4.37 -10.16 -16.61
CA LEU A 414 -4.94 -10.92 -15.54
C LEU A 414 -6.15 -10.11 -15.01
N PRO A 415 -7.23 -10.78 -14.59
CA PRO A 415 -8.30 -10.07 -13.90
C PRO A 415 -7.69 -9.29 -12.73
N VAL A 416 -8.10 -8.03 -12.52
CA VAL A 416 -7.60 -7.18 -11.43
C VAL A 416 -7.67 -7.97 -10.12
N ARG A 417 -6.48 -8.24 -9.59
CA ARG A 417 -6.21 -9.04 -8.41
C ARG A 417 -5.36 -8.18 -7.50
N ASP A 418 -5.69 -8.17 -6.21
CA ASP A 418 -4.85 -7.55 -5.20
C ASP A 418 -3.44 -8.16 -5.21
N PRO A 419 -2.37 -7.34 -5.20
CA PRO A 419 -0.98 -7.79 -5.25
C PRO A 419 -0.57 -8.70 -4.08
N SER A 420 -1.32 -8.73 -2.98
CA SER A 420 -1.01 -9.56 -1.80
C SER A 420 -1.69 -10.93 -1.77
N THR A 421 -2.74 -11.18 -2.59
CA THR A 421 -3.54 -12.43 -2.48
C THR A 421 -4.08 -13.03 -3.78
N GLY A 422 -4.00 -12.34 -4.93
CA GLY A 422 -4.29 -12.96 -6.23
C GLY A 422 -5.78 -13.28 -6.51
N ARG A 423 -6.78 -12.56 -6.00
CA ARG A 423 -8.21 -12.79 -6.35
C ARG A 423 -9.00 -11.54 -6.79
N GLN A 424 -9.97 -11.78 -7.69
CA GLN A 424 -10.77 -10.87 -8.53
C GLN A 424 -11.57 -9.79 -7.76
N THR A 425 -11.55 -8.52 -8.18
CA THR A 425 -12.46 -7.48 -7.65
C THR A 425 -13.73 -7.31 -8.49
N GLY A 426 -14.88 -7.31 -7.81
CA GLY A 426 -16.18 -6.82 -8.33
C GLY A 426 -17.36 -7.72 -7.96
N ALA A 427 -17.19 -9.03 -8.10
CA ALA A 427 -18.12 -10.05 -7.62
C ALA A 427 -17.31 -11.25 -7.16
N TYR A 428 -17.45 -11.61 -5.89
CA TYR A 428 -16.88 -12.80 -5.30
C TYR A 428 -17.93 -13.88 -5.36
N GLU A 429 -17.60 -14.97 -6.03
CA GLU A 429 -18.50 -16.10 -6.15
C GLU A 429 -17.88 -17.34 -5.51
N GLY A 430 -18.74 -18.24 -5.05
CA GLY A 430 -18.33 -19.54 -4.56
C GLY A 430 -19.53 -20.42 -4.24
N ARG A 431 -19.20 -21.61 -3.75
CA ARG A 431 -20.16 -22.63 -3.37
C ARG A 431 -19.66 -23.29 -2.10
N GLY A 432 -20.57 -23.62 -1.18
CA GLY A 432 -20.16 -24.23 0.08
C GLY A 432 -19.56 -23.20 1.05
N ASP A 433 -19.12 -23.72 2.20
CA ASP A 433 -18.39 -22.94 3.20
C ASP A 433 -17.05 -22.47 2.66
N LYS A 434 -16.75 -21.17 2.80
CA LYS A 434 -15.52 -20.58 2.29
C LYS A 434 -15.10 -19.34 3.07
N THR A 435 -13.82 -19.19 3.33
CA THR A 435 -13.24 -17.90 3.74
C THR A 435 -12.77 -17.14 2.50
N VAL A 436 -13.13 -15.87 2.42
CA VAL A 436 -12.83 -14.96 1.31
C VAL A 436 -12.34 -13.65 1.88
N THR A 437 -11.18 -13.19 1.42
CA THR A 437 -10.74 -11.82 1.68
C THR A 437 -11.42 -10.89 0.68
N LEU A 438 -12.24 -9.98 1.19
CA LEU A 438 -12.89 -8.93 0.44
C LEU A 438 -12.02 -7.67 0.52
N LEU A 439 -11.99 -6.91 -0.57
CA LEU A 439 -11.08 -5.78 -0.72
C LEU A 439 -11.87 -4.50 -0.86
N ASN A 440 -11.59 -3.52 -0.02
CA ASN A 440 -12.30 -2.25 -0.08
C ASN A 440 -11.97 -1.56 -1.40
N PRO A 441 -12.97 -1.27 -2.26
CA PRO A 441 -12.72 -0.59 -3.52
C PRO A 441 -12.21 0.84 -3.33
N ARG A 442 -12.37 1.43 -2.13
CA ARG A 442 -11.88 2.75 -1.76
C ARG A 442 -11.37 2.75 -0.32
N PRO A 443 -10.13 2.28 -0.06
CA PRO A 443 -9.54 2.35 1.27
C PRO A 443 -9.62 3.77 1.86
N GLY A 444 -9.87 3.85 3.16
CA GLY A 444 -10.20 5.09 3.88
C GLY A 444 -11.67 5.50 3.81
N ARG A 445 -12.52 4.80 3.04
CA ARG A 445 -13.97 5.04 3.00
C ARG A 445 -14.77 3.76 3.23
N PRO A 446 -15.99 3.86 3.78
CA PRO A 446 -16.91 2.75 3.84
C PRO A 446 -17.24 2.17 2.48
N ALA A 447 -17.45 0.86 2.49
CA ALA A 447 -17.99 0.13 1.36
C ALA A 447 -19.06 -0.85 1.83
N LEU A 448 -20.07 -0.98 0.97
CA LEU A 448 -21.17 -1.90 1.15
C LEU A 448 -20.82 -3.23 0.50
N VAL A 449 -21.41 -4.30 1.00
CA VAL A 449 -21.45 -5.60 0.34
C VAL A 449 -22.90 -5.96 0.05
N GLN A 450 -23.19 -6.16 -1.22
CA GLN A 450 -24.40 -6.82 -1.68
C GLN A 450 -24.13 -8.32 -1.69
N TYR A 451 -24.99 -9.10 -1.04
CA TYR A 451 -24.85 -10.55 -0.99
C TYR A 451 -26.08 -11.22 -1.61
N ASP A 452 -25.87 -12.38 -2.23
CA ASP A 452 -26.90 -13.23 -2.82
C ASP A 452 -26.57 -14.70 -2.56
N PHE A 453 -27.51 -15.43 -1.95
CA PHE A 453 -27.41 -16.85 -1.61
C PHE A 453 -28.51 -17.65 -2.33
N PRO A 454 -28.42 -17.86 -3.65
CA PRO A 454 -29.47 -18.50 -4.43
C PRO A 454 -29.74 -19.93 -3.95
N GLY A 455 -31.00 -20.21 -3.59
CA GLY A 455 -31.46 -21.57 -3.32
C GLY A 455 -31.02 -22.19 -1.99
N ALA A 456 -30.57 -21.39 -1.00
CA ALA A 456 -30.28 -21.89 0.35
C ALA A 456 -31.56 -22.52 0.98
N LYS A 457 -31.54 -23.85 1.19
CA LYS A 457 -32.66 -24.64 1.73
C LYS A 457 -32.65 -24.78 3.26
N ALA A 458 -31.59 -24.35 3.94
CA ALA A 458 -31.38 -24.38 5.40
C ALA A 458 -30.42 -23.25 5.84
N ASP A 459 -30.19 -23.13 7.16
CA ASP A 459 -29.34 -22.15 7.84
C ASP A 459 -28.08 -21.76 7.03
N TYR A 460 -27.97 -20.48 6.67
CA TYR A 460 -26.74 -19.89 6.15
C TYR A 460 -26.22 -18.87 7.17
N SER A 461 -24.92 -18.66 7.25
CA SER A 461 -24.34 -17.53 8.00
C SER A 461 -23.24 -16.89 7.18
N LEU A 462 -23.19 -15.56 7.16
CA LEU A 462 -22.04 -14.79 6.71
C LEU A 462 -21.32 -14.29 7.96
N GLU A 463 -20.38 -15.10 8.43
CA GLU A 463 -19.57 -14.80 9.59
C GLU A 463 -18.42 -13.89 9.18
N VAL A 464 -18.54 -12.60 9.48
CA VAL A 464 -17.40 -11.69 9.48
C VAL A 464 -16.99 -11.51 10.91
N LYS A 465 -15.75 -11.88 11.25
CA LYS A 465 -15.15 -11.54 12.54
C LYS A 465 -14.88 -10.05 12.54
N LEU A 466 -15.72 -9.29 13.25
CA LEU A 466 -15.45 -7.90 13.59
C LEU A 466 -15.11 -7.85 15.06
N VAL A 467 -14.04 -7.15 15.42
CA VAL A 467 -13.73 -6.90 16.83
C VAL A 467 -14.63 -5.76 17.28
N ASP A 468 -15.47 -5.98 18.28
CA ASP A 468 -16.36 -4.95 18.82
C ASP A 468 -15.60 -3.95 19.72
N GLU A 469 -16.34 -2.98 20.29
CA GLU A 469 -15.79 -1.92 21.15
C GLU A 469 -15.16 -2.44 22.47
N TYR A 470 -15.28 -3.74 22.77
CA TYR A 470 -14.74 -4.40 23.96
C TYR A 470 -13.59 -5.36 23.63
N GLY A 471 -13.23 -5.53 22.36
CA GLY A 471 -12.19 -6.47 21.95
C GLY A 471 -12.70 -7.89 21.67
N ASP A 472 -14.03 -8.10 21.63
CA ASP A 472 -14.64 -9.39 21.38
C ASP A 472 -14.86 -9.63 19.87
N GLU A 473 -14.62 -10.85 19.40
CA GLU A 473 -14.96 -11.25 18.02
C GLU A 473 -16.49 -11.41 17.88
N ASP A 474 -17.13 -10.52 17.13
CA ASP A 474 -18.56 -10.55 16.84
C ASP A 474 -18.86 -11.14 15.45
N GLU A 475 -19.97 -11.88 15.32
CA GLU A 475 -20.47 -12.45 14.08
C GLU A 475 -21.41 -11.46 13.37
N TRP A 476 -20.97 -10.93 12.23
CA TRP A 476 -21.62 -9.77 11.60
C TRP A 476 -22.98 -10.05 10.91
N LEU A 477 -23.20 -11.23 10.32
CA LEU A 477 -24.44 -11.60 9.61
C LEU A 477 -24.82 -13.07 9.86
N THR A 478 -25.48 -13.35 10.99
CA THR A 478 -26.09 -14.66 11.26
C THR A 478 -27.57 -14.65 10.84
N GLY A 479 -28.01 -15.57 9.98
CA GLY A 479 -29.42 -15.61 9.58
C GLY A 479 -29.88 -16.99 9.11
N ARG A 480 -30.76 -17.63 9.90
CA ARG A 480 -31.47 -18.85 9.48
C ARG A 480 -32.57 -18.52 8.46
N GLN A 481 -32.23 -18.15 7.23
CA GLN A 481 -33.27 -17.73 6.27
C GLN A 481 -33.16 -18.46 4.93
N ARG A 482 -34.25 -18.46 4.17
CA ARG A 482 -34.28 -19.07 2.84
C ARG A 482 -33.78 -18.03 1.83
N GLY A 483 -32.89 -18.45 0.92
CA GLY A 483 -32.52 -17.72 -0.30
C GLY A 483 -32.33 -16.21 -0.13
N THR A 484 -31.37 -15.75 0.67
CA THR A 484 -31.35 -14.33 1.05
C THR A 484 -30.46 -13.49 0.15
N ARG A 485 -31.04 -12.38 -0.33
CA ARG A 485 -30.33 -11.26 -0.94
C ARG A 485 -30.44 -10.02 -0.05
N GLY A 486 -29.38 -9.24 0.04
CA GLY A 486 -29.38 -8.01 0.81
C GLY A 486 -28.14 -7.17 0.61
N THR A 487 -28.08 -6.05 1.33
CA THR A 487 -26.91 -5.17 1.37
C THR A 487 -26.56 -4.88 2.83
N ALA A 488 -25.27 -4.82 3.15
CA ALA A 488 -24.74 -4.52 4.49
C ALA A 488 -23.45 -3.69 4.40
N VAL A 489 -23.05 -2.98 5.46
CA VAL A 489 -21.81 -2.16 5.51
C VAL A 489 -20.60 -2.98 5.98
N LEU A 490 -19.70 -3.37 5.08
CA LEU A 490 -18.60 -4.27 5.42
C LEU A 490 -17.33 -3.54 5.91
N PHE A 491 -16.98 -2.42 5.27
CA PHE A 491 -15.75 -1.68 5.57
C PHE A 491 -16.04 -0.45 6.43
N ALA A 492 -16.73 -0.64 7.55
CA ALA A 492 -17.25 0.45 8.37
C ALA A 492 -16.22 1.50 8.82
N ASP A 493 -14.95 1.13 8.91
CA ASP A 493 -13.80 1.95 9.32
C ASP A 493 -12.88 2.33 8.15
N GLY A 494 -13.27 1.99 6.92
CA GLY A 494 -12.46 2.23 5.73
C GLY A 494 -11.20 1.36 5.61
N ARG A 495 -11.07 0.27 6.36
CA ARG A 495 -9.93 -0.68 6.20
C ARG A 495 -9.79 -1.13 4.73
N ALA A 496 -8.56 -1.44 4.31
CA ALA A 496 -8.26 -1.80 2.92
C ALA A 496 -8.80 -3.20 2.53
N GLU A 497 -8.87 -4.12 3.49
CA GLU A 497 -9.32 -5.50 3.26
C GLU A 497 -10.02 -6.07 4.51
N GLN A 498 -10.87 -7.07 4.30
CA GLN A 498 -11.60 -7.76 5.35
C GLN A 498 -11.78 -9.23 4.97
N ALA A 499 -11.31 -10.14 5.84
CA ALA A 499 -11.63 -11.55 5.72
C ALA A 499 -13.08 -11.83 6.15
N VAL A 500 -13.80 -12.59 5.33
CA VAL A 500 -15.20 -12.97 5.54
C VAL A 500 -15.35 -14.47 5.40
N ARG A 501 -15.98 -15.13 6.37
CA ARG A 501 -16.35 -16.54 6.31
C ARG A 501 -17.80 -16.67 5.87
N VAL A 502 -17.99 -17.29 4.73
CA VAL A 502 -19.29 -17.69 4.21
C VAL A 502 -19.58 -19.12 4.70
N LYS A 503 -20.69 -19.36 5.38
CA LYS A 503 -21.26 -20.70 5.62
C LYS A 503 -22.57 -20.83 4.85
N CYS A 504 -22.55 -21.61 3.78
CA CYS A 504 -23.71 -21.82 2.92
C CYS A 504 -23.55 -23.15 2.19
N ALA A 505 -24.58 -24.01 2.20
CA ALA A 505 -24.52 -25.27 1.47
C ALA A 505 -24.56 -25.11 -0.08
N GLY A 506 -25.04 -23.95 -0.57
CA GLY A 506 -25.28 -23.66 -1.97
C GLY A 506 -24.28 -22.68 -2.59
N ASP A 507 -24.61 -22.20 -3.78
CA ASP A 507 -23.87 -21.12 -4.45
C ASP A 507 -24.12 -19.79 -3.75
N TRP A 508 -23.16 -18.88 -3.85
CA TRP A 508 -23.25 -17.54 -3.28
C TRP A 508 -22.45 -16.53 -4.09
N THR A 509 -22.90 -15.28 -4.05
CA THR A 509 -22.19 -14.14 -4.62
C THR A 509 -22.14 -12.99 -3.62
N LEU A 510 -21.01 -12.29 -3.57
CA LEU A 510 -20.80 -11.06 -2.81
C LEU A 510 -20.28 -10.00 -3.77
N ARG A 511 -20.92 -8.84 -3.84
CA ARG A 511 -20.53 -7.71 -4.69
C ARG A 511 -20.27 -6.51 -3.81
N LEU A 512 -19.09 -5.91 -3.94
CA LEU A 512 -18.77 -4.68 -3.22
C LEU A 512 -19.30 -3.47 -3.96
N LEU A 513 -19.93 -2.56 -3.23
CA LEU A 513 -20.49 -1.32 -3.72
C LEU A 513 -19.88 -0.15 -2.93
N PRO A 514 -19.60 0.99 -3.57
CA PRO A 514 -19.18 2.19 -2.86
C PRO A 514 -20.34 2.76 -2.01
N GLU A 515 -20.02 3.44 -0.91
CA GLU A 515 -21.01 3.95 0.06
C GLU A 515 -22.07 4.89 -0.52
N GLU A 516 -21.78 5.60 -1.63
CA GLU A 516 -22.75 6.51 -2.25
C GLU A 516 -23.95 5.77 -2.87
N GLN A 517 -23.86 4.45 -3.04
CA GLN A 517 -24.98 3.63 -3.51
C GLN A 517 -26.00 3.32 -2.41
N ALA A 518 -25.69 3.62 -1.13
CA ALA A 518 -26.68 3.53 -0.07
C ALA A 518 -27.79 4.60 -0.30
N PRO A 519 -29.07 4.20 -0.46
CA PRO A 519 -30.15 5.15 -0.66
C PRO A 519 -30.27 6.13 0.51
N PRO A 520 -30.57 7.41 0.27
CA PRO A 520 -30.72 8.39 1.35
C PRO A 520 -32.01 8.15 2.15
N LEU A 521 -31.94 8.28 3.47
CA LEU A 521 -33.07 8.25 4.39
C LEU A 521 -33.43 9.67 4.82
N THR A 522 -34.29 10.33 4.05
CA THR A 522 -34.71 11.72 4.29
C THR A 522 -36.10 11.85 4.93
N GLY A 523 -36.84 10.74 5.07
CA GLY A 523 -38.20 10.72 5.61
C GLY A 523 -38.75 9.30 5.74
N PRO A 524 -40.08 9.15 5.92
CA PRO A 524 -40.74 7.84 5.95
C PRO A 524 -40.36 6.98 4.74
N THR A 525 -39.77 5.82 4.98
CA THR A 525 -39.23 4.95 3.94
C THR A 525 -39.76 3.53 4.13
N GLU A 526 -40.26 2.95 3.06
CA GLU A 526 -40.68 1.55 3.02
C GLU A 526 -39.64 0.71 2.29
N GLY A 527 -39.51 -0.54 2.70
CA GLY A 527 -38.58 -1.46 2.06
C GLY A 527 -38.96 -2.91 2.27
N ARG A 528 -38.16 -3.77 1.66
CA ARG A 528 -38.29 -5.22 1.69
C ARG A 528 -36.90 -5.83 1.81
N GLY A 529 -36.77 -6.89 2.60
CA GLY A 529 -35.48 -7.55 2.78
C GLY A 529 -34.48 -6.71 3.57
N SER A 530 -33.25 -7.21 3.63
CA SER A 530 -32.15 -6.50 4.28
C SER A 530 -31.59 -5.40 3.37
N THR A 531 -31.29 -4.23 3.95
CA THR A 531 -30.73 -3.09 3.21
C THR A 531 -29.90 -2.18 4.11
N VAL A 532 -29.16 -1.27 3.49
CA VAL A 532 -28.48 -0.15 4.15
C VAL A 532 -29.01 1.14 3.59
N LEU A 533 -29.39 2.07 4.46
CA LEU A 533 -29.78 3.43 4.11
C LEU A 533 -28.77 4.42 4.69
N ARG A 534 -28.56 5.54 4.01
CA ARG A 534 -27.68 6.62 4.47
C ARG A 534 -28.52 7.72 5.10
N TYR A 535 -28.35 7.97 6.40
CA TYR A 535 -29.00 9.05 7.13
C TYR A 535 -28.05 10.24 7.28
N GLN A 536 -28.52 11.43 6.89
CA GLN A 536 -27.80 12.69 7.06
C GLN A 536 -28.74 13.68 7.75
N GLY A 537 -28.52 13.89 9.05
CA GLY A 537 -29.36 14.72 9.90
C GLY A 537 -28.86 14.71 11.35
N PRO A 538 -29.46 15.48 12.25
CA PRO A 538 -29.11 15.43 13.67
C PRO A 538 -29.51 14.08 14.30
N PRO A 539 -28.99 13.76 15.50
CA PRO A 539 -29.50 12.65 16.31
C PRO A 539 -31.02 12.62 16.37
N THR A 540 -31.62 11.46 16.13
CA THR A 540 -33.07 11.31 15.98
C THR A 540 -33.56 10.00 16.57
N LEU A 541 -34.88 9.86 16.74
CA LEU A 541 -35.49 8.56 17.00
C LEU A 541 -35.96 7.95 15.68
N MET A 542 -36.11 6.63 15.65
CA MET A 542 -36.60 5.90 14.48
C MET A 542 -37.67 4.93 14.91
N THR A 543 -38.84 5.05 14.30
CA THR A 543 -39.90 4.06 14.41
C THR A 543 -39.67 2.97 13.38
N VAL A 544 -39.52 1.74 13.85
CA VAL A 544 -39.32 0.55 13.03
C VAL A 544 -40.59 -0.29 13.07
N THR A 545 -41.21 -0.50 11.90
CA THR A 545 -42.48 -1.23 11.79
C THR A 545 -42.38 -2.35 10.77
N ARG A 546 -42.75 -3.58 11.15
CA ARG A 546 -42.97 -4.65 10.18
C ARG A 546 -44.36 -4.55 9.57
N THR A 547 -44.44 -4.52 8.24
CA THR A 547 -45.69 -4.40 7.47
C THR A 547 -46.10 -5.72 6.78
N SER A 548 -45.22 -6.73 6.68
CA SER A 548 -45.56 -8.06 6.13
C SER A 548 -46.48 -8.89 7.04
N ARG A 549 -47.19 -9.86 6.42
CA ARG A 549 -48.07 -10.81 7.11
C ARG A 549 -47.46 -12.22 7.18
N GLY A 550 -47.17 -12.71 8.39
CA GLY A 550 -46.60 -14.06 8.64
C GLY A 550 -46.22 -14.26 10.11
N ASN A 551 -45.92 -15.51 10.50
CA ASN A 551 -45.70 -15.90 11.90
C ASN A 551 -44.24 -15.80 12.38
N ASP A 552 -43.22 -15.81 11.52
CA ASP A 552 -41.84 -15.81 11.99
C ASP A 552 -40.85 -15.16 11.01
N GLU A 553 -40.76 -13.84 11.08
CA GLU A 553 -39.86 -13.04 10.25
C GLU A 553 -39.16 -11.99 11.11
N HIS A 554 -37.87 -12.24 11.39
CA HIS A 554 -36.98 -11.35 12.14
C HIS A 554 -36.82 -10.01 11.39
N LEU A 555 -36.99 -8.89 12.10
CA LEU A 555 -36.71 -7.54 11.61
C LEU A 555 -36.02 -6.76 12.73
N SER A 556 -34.77 -6.38 12.50
CA SER A 556 -34.00 -5.49 13.37
C SER A 556 -33.35 -4.36 12.56
N ALA A 557 -33.11 -3.23 13.22
CA ALA A 557 -32.48 -2.05 12.64
C ALA A 557 -31.36 -1.57 13.56
N TRP A 558 -30.25 -1.13 12.96
CA TRP A 558 -29.03 -0.69 13.63
C TRP A 558 -28.51 0.59 13.02
N SER A 559 -27.89 1.43 13.83
CA SER A 559 -27.16 2.62 13.41
C SER A 559 -25.65 2.34 13.46
N LEU A 560 -24.90 2.88 12.51
CA LEU A 560 -23.45 2.75 12.38
C LEU A 560 -22.88 4.09 11.93
N ASN A 561 -22.00 4.73 12.72
CA ASN A 561 -21.36 5.99 12.31
C ASN A 561 -19.92 5.79 11.87
N HIS A 562 -19.64 6.26 10.65
CA HIS A 562 -18.29 6.41 10.12
C HIS A 562 -17.77 7.84 10.41
N PRO A 563 -16.47 8.02 10.76
CA PRO A 563 -15.36 7.05 10.79
C PRO A 563 -15.16 6.29 12.10
N TYR A 564 -16.00 6.53 13.10
CA TYR A 564 -15.79 6.01 14.45
C TYR A 564 -15.99 4.50 14.57
N GLY A 565 -16.68 3.87 13.61
CA GLY A 565 -16.86 2.42 13.54
C GLY A 565 -17.80 1.85 14.62
N LYS A 566 -18.38 2.68 15.47
CA LYS A 566 -19.30 2.24 16.53
C LYS A 566 -20.68 1.95 15.93
N SER A 567 -21.38 0.98 16.52
CA SER A 567 -22.74 0.63 16.12
C SER A 567 -23.67 0.55 17.33
N ALA A 568 -24.94 0.89 17.12
CA ALA A 568 -25.95 0.80 18.16
C ALA A 568 -27.27 0.28 17.59
N MET A 569 -27.86 -0.71 18.28
CA MET A 569 -29.21 -1.20 17.98
C MET A 569 -30.18 -0.02 18.04
N ILE A 570 -30.99 0.13 17.00
CA ILE A 570 -32.15 1.01 16.98
C ILE A 570 -33.32 0.24 17.59
N ALA A 571 -33.72 -0.86 16.96
CA ALA A 571 -34.84 -1.68 17.42
C ALA A 571 -34.76 -3.11 16.86
N ASP A 572 -35.26 -4.09 17.62
CA ASP A 572 -35.58 -5.43 17.13
C ASP A 572 -37.05 -5.72 17.40
N THR A 573 -37.80 -6.04 16.34
CA THR A 573 -39.23 -6.31 16.43
C THR A 573 -39.54 -7.70 16.96
N LEU A 574 -38.56 -8.62 16.97
CA LEU A 574 -38.70 -10.00 17.43
C LEU A 574 -39.95 -10.69 16.86
N GLY A 575 -40.15 -10.51 15.55
CA GLY A 575 -41.27 -11.11 14.85
C GLY A 575 -42.63 -10.41 15.05
N ARG A 576 -42.66 -9.17 15.56
CA ARG A 576 -43.91 -8.45 15.84
C ARG A 576 -44.20 -7.37 14.81
N ARG A 577 -45.48 -7.00 14.72
CA ARG A 577 -45.96 -5.89 13.87
C ARG A 577 -46.14 -4.58 14.62
N ARG A 578 -45.96 -4.57 15.94
CA ARG A 578 -46.08 -3.33 16.72
C ARG A 578 -44.88 -2.42 16.37
N PRO A 579 -45.12 -1.13 16.10
CA PRO A 579 -44.04 -0.17 15.91
C PRO A 579 -43.12 -0.15 17.12
N THR A 580 -41.82 -0.15 16.88
CA THR A 580 -40.79 -0.14 17.92
C THR A 580 -39.93 1.10 17.74
N LEU A 581 -39.77 1.90 18.80
CA LEU A 581 -39.04 3.17 18.75
C LEU A 581 -37.62 2.97 19.28
N GLY A 582 -36.64 3.47 18.53
CA GLY A 582 -35.22 3.32 18.85
C GLY A 582 -34.41 4.59 18.61
N PRO A 583 -33.24 4.76 19.26
CA PRO A 583 -32.35 5.88 18.99
C PRO A 583 -31.54 5.67 17.70
N VAL A 584 -31.37 6.73 16.92
CA VAL A 584 -30.39 6.81 15.83
C VAL A 584 -29.32 7.79 16.27
N TRP A 585 -28.19 7.22 16.65
CA TRP A 585 -27.01 8.00 16.99
C TRP A 585 -26.41 8.60 15.72
N VAL A 586 -26.06 9.89 15.77
CA VAL A 586 -25.32 10.58 14.70
C VAL A 586 -24.27 11.47 15.32
N ASP A 587 -23.00 11.26 14.98
CA ASP A 587 -21.92 12.12 15.45
C ASP A 587 -21.78 13.38 14.57
N PRO A 588 -21.39 14.52 15.17
CA PRO A 588 -21.12 15.74 14.41
C PRO A 588 -20.09 15.53 13.30
N GLY A 589 -20.50 15.73 12.04
CA GLY A 589 -19.64 15.60 10.86
C GLY A 589 -19.46 14.17 10.32
N GLY A 590 -20.02 13.16 10.98
CA GLY A 590 -20.00 11.76 10.52
C GLY A 590 -21.15 11.40 9.57
N THR A 591 -20.98 10.33 8.80
CA THR A 591 -22.08 9.72 8.02
C THR A 591 -22.66 8.55 8.80
N CYS A 592 -23.99 8.57 9.03
CA CYS A 592 -24.71 7.49 9.68
C CYS A 592 -25.32 6.53 8.65
N PHE A 593 -25.03 5.24 8.79
CA PHE A 593 -25.69 4.17 8.04
C PHE A 593 -26.74 3.49 8.92
N VAL A 594 -27.97 3.44 8.44
CA VAL A 594 -29.06 2.67 9.04
C VAL A 594 -29.13 1.31 8.35
N THR A 595 -28.72 0.28 9.06
CA THR A 595 -28.73 -1.10 8.55
C THR A 595 -30.01 -1.79 8.99
N VAL A 596 -30.80 -2.27 8.04
CA VAL A 596 -31.99 -3.08 8.28
C VAL A 596 -31.65 -4.53 8.00
N ARG A 597 -31.87 -5.40 9.00
CA ARG A 597 -31.73 -6.85 8.89
C ARG A 597 -33.14 -7.46 8.89
N ALA A 598 -33.54 -8.02 7.76
CA ALA A 598 -34.85 -8.61 7.56
C ALA A 598 -34.82 -9.74 6.52
N ALA A 599 -35.78 -10.66 6.59
CA ALA A 599 -35.94 -11.69 5.57
C ALA A 599 -36.35 -11.12 4.23
N GLU A 600 -35.97 -11.80 3.14
CA GLU A 600 -36.13 -11.32 1.77
C GLU A 600 -37.56 -10.82 1.47
N ASP A 601 -38.58 -11.52 1.97
CA ASP A 601 -39.98 -11.13 1.78
C ASP A 601 -40.55 -10.18 2.83
N THR A 602 -39.83 -9.97 3.94
CA THR A 602 -40.24 -9.10 5.04
C THR A 602 -40.31 -7.66 4.57
N LYS A 603 -41.52 -7.11 4.61
CA LYS A 603 -41.78 -5.70 4.32
C LYS A 603 -41.74 -4.90 5.61
N TRP A 604 -41.16 -3.72 5.56
CA TRP A 604 -40.97 -2.85 6.71
C TRP A 604 -41.11 -1.38 6.33
N ARG A 605 -41.33 -0.55 7.35
CA ARG A 605 -41.39 0.91 7.27
C ARG A 605 -40.52 1.51 8.37
N LEU A 606 -39.67 2.47 8.00
CA LEU A 606 -38.84 3.27 8.89
C LEU A 606 -39.32 4.72 8.86
N GLU A 607 -39.51 5.31 10.04
CA GLU A 607 -39.99 6.69 10.18
C GLU A 607 -39.15 7.45 11.20
N PRO A 608 -38.34 8.44 10.77
CA PRO A 608 -37.66 9.34 11.69
C PRO A 608 -38.66 10.09 12.58
N ALA A 609 -38.35 10.24 13.85
CA ALA A 609 -39.18 10.89 14.85
C ALA A 609 -38.34 11.80 15.76
N PRO A 610 -38.86 12.97 16.17
CA PRO A 610 -38.11 13.85 17.07
C PRO A 610 -37.93 13.20 18.45
N ILE A 611 -36.87 13.59 19.17
CA ILE A 611 -36.59 13.10 20.54
C ILE A 611 -37.79 13.30 21.49
N SER A 612 -38.56 14.37 21.29
CA SER A 612 -39.78 14.67 22.06
C SER A 612 -40.89 13.62 21.92
N ALA A 613 -40.82 12.75 20.90
CA ALA A 613 -41.74 11.63 20.72
C ALA A 613 -41.51 10.51 21.76
N ALA A 614 -40.35 10.48 22.44
CA ALA A 614 -40.12 9.55 23.54
C ALA A 614 -41.08 9.84 24.71
N PRO A 615 -41.80 8.83 25.24
CA PRO A 615 -42.63 8.97 26.43
C PRO A 615 -41.83 9.44 27.64
N VAL A 616 -42.41 10.34 28.44
CA VAL A 616 -41.82 10.78 29.72
C VAL A 616 -42.05 9.70 30.78
N LEU A 617 -41.00 9.36 31.53
CA LEU A 617 -41.10 8.47 32.69
C LEU A 617 -42.00 9.10 33.76
N GLY A 618 -43.06 8.37 34.12
CA GLY A 618 -43.87 8.64 35.31
C GLY A 618 -43.41 7.80 36.51
N ALA A 619 -44.17 7.88 37.62
CA ALA A 619 -43.90 7.08 38.83
C ALA A 619 -43.80 5.58 38.53
N ARG A 620 -44.61 5.09 37.60
CA ARG A 620 -44.57 3.73 37.07
C ARG A 620 -44.83 3.77 35.58
N THR A 621 -43.84 3.40 34.79
CA THR A 621 -43.91 3.42 33.32
C THR A 621 -43.82 1.99 32.81
N PRO A 622 -44.95 1.40 32.35
CA PRO A 622 -44.91 0.11 31.69
C PRO A 622 -44.34 0.26 30.28
N GLY A 623 -43.64 -0.76 29.84
CA GLY A 623 -43.25 -0.90 28.46
C GLY A 623 -43.05 -2.37 28.13
N GLY A 624 -42.73 -2.63 26.89
CA GLY A 624 -42.41 -3.97 26.47
C GLY A 624 -41.31 -3.93 25.44
N TRP A 625 -40.43 -4.91 25.53
CA TRP A 625 -39.43 -5.20 24.50
C TRP A 625 -38.42 -4.07 24.37
N TYR A 626 -38.27 -3.53 23.17
CA TYR A 626 -37.41 -2.39 22.90
C TYR A 626 -38.20 -1.09 22.97
N GLY A 627 -37.63 -0.06 23.58
CA GLY A 627 -38.24 1.25 23.62
C GLY A 627 -37.31 2.33 24.13
N VAL A 628 -37.67 3.59 23.86
CA VAL A 628 -37.00 4.78 24.35
C VAL A 628 -37.95 5.55 25.25
N VAL A 629 -37.48 5.95 26.41
CA VAL A 629 -38.22 6.81 27.36
C VAL A 629 -37.31 7.96 27.81
N ARG A 630 -37.89 9.04 28.34
CA ARG A 630 -37.13 10.19 28.84
C ARG A 630 -37.48 10.52 30.29
N HIS A 631 -36.46 10.74 31.10
CA HIS A 631 -36.60 11.40 32.40
C HIS A 631 -36.37 12.90 32.22
N THR A 632 -37.24 13.73 32.80
CA THR A 632 -37.14 15.21 32.69
C THR A 632 -37.15 15.89 34.06
N GLY A 633 -37.15 15.10 35.14
CA GLY A 633 -37.19 15.58 36.51
C GLY A 633 -35.80 15.70 37.16
N PRO A 634 -35.75 16.01 38.47
CA PRO A 634 -34.52 16.03 39.25
C PRO A 634 -33.93 14.62 39.39
N GLU A 635 -32.75 14.52 40.01
CA GLU A 635 -32.12 13.23 40.31
C GLU A 635 -33.08 12.33 41.09
N ALA A 636 -33.25 11.09 40.63
CA ALA A 636 -34.18 10.11 41.17
C ALA A 636 -33.58 8.70 41.11
N GLU A 637 -34.09 7.80 41.95
CA GLU A 637 -33.78 6.38 41.90
C GLU A 637 -34.68 5.66 40.89
N LEU A 638 -34.07 5.08 39.86
CA LEU A 638 -34.72 4.20 38.90
C LEU A 638 -34.69 2.76 39.43
N VAL A 639 -35.87 2.18 39.62
CA VAL A 639 -36.05 0.76 39.89
C VAL A 639 -36.56 0.08 38.64
N VAL A 640 -35.82 -0.96 38.22
CA VAL A 640 -36.12 -1.73 37.01
C VAL A 640 -36.79 -3.03 37.42
N VAL A 641 -38.03 -3.24 36.98
CA VAL A 641 -38.81 -4.46 37.23
C VAL A 641 -39.10 -5.15 35.89
N GLY A 642 -38.70 -6.41 35.72
CA GLY A 642 -38.90 -7.15 34.48
C GLY A 642 -38.96 -8.66 34.69
N THR A 643 -39.60 -9.37 33.77
CA THR A 643 -39.75 -10.84 33.79
C THR A 643 -38.65 -11.58 33.05
N ALA A 644 -37.70 -10.86 32.45
CA ALA A 644 -36.63 -11.38 31.59
C ALA A 644 -35.33 -10.55 31.76
N MET A 645 -34.26 -10.93 31.06
CA MET A 645 -33.04 -10.12 30.93
C MET A 645 -33.40 -8.73 30.35
N ILE A 646 -33.22 -7.70 31.18
CA ILE A 646 -33.48 -6.30 30.84
C ILE A 646 -32.17 -5.50 30.86
N HIS A 647 -31.91 -4.82 29.75
CA HIS A 647 -30.81 -3.89 29.62
C HIS A 647 -31.35 -2.47 29.49
N VAL A 648 -31.03 -1.62 30.47
CA VAL A 648 -31.36 -0.19 30.43
C VAL A 648 -30.07 0.58 30.24
N PHE A 649 -30.04 1.41 29.21
CA PHE A 649 -28.91 2.27 28.88
C PHE A 649 -29.33 3.72 28.97
N GLU A 650 -28.50 4.54 29.60
CA GLU A 650 -28.59 5.98 29.49
C GLU A 650 -27.85 6.45 28.25
N LEU A 651 -28.51 7.31 27.48
CA LEU A 651 -27.99 7.86 26.23
C LEU A 651 -27.37 9.24 26.47
N ASP A 652 -26.32 9.57 25.73
CA ASP A 652 -25.76 10.91 25.69
C ASP A 652 -26.58 11.87 24.80
N GLU A 653 -26.08 13.09 24.61
CA GLU A 653 -26.73 14.12 23.78
C GLU A 653 -26.85 13.74 22.29
N ASN A 654 -25.99 12.82 21.82
CA ASN A 654 -26.03 12.31 20.46
C ASN A 654 -26.85 11.02 20.33
N LEU A 655 -27.49 10.57 21.43
CA LEU A 655 -28.23 9.32 21.53
C LEU A 655 -27.37 8.06 21.52
N PHE A 656 -26.06 8.17 21.80
CA PHE A 656 -25.18 7.01 21.96
C PHE A 656 -25.31 6.44 23.39
N PRO A 657 -25.40 5.10 23.55
CA PRO A 657 -25.39 4.48 24.88
C PRO A 657 -24.03 4.68 25.57
N HIS A 658 -23.97 5.50 26.62
CA HIS A 658 -22.71 5.79 27.33
C HIS A 658 -22.65 5.16 28.73
N ARG A 659 -23.81 4.79 29.31
CA ARG A 659 -23.89 4.16 30.64
C ARG A 659 -24.94 3.06 30.67
N LYS A 660 -24.50 1.82 30.93
CA LYS A 660 -25.41 0.68 31.17
C LYS A 660 -25.82 0.66 32.64
N LEU A 661 -27.09 0.91 32.93
CA LEU A 661 -27.60 0.92 34.30
C LEU A 661 -27.64 -0.51 34.86
N THR A 662 -28.23 -1.46 34.14
CA THR A 662 -28.42 -2.86 34.63
C THR A 662 -27.17 -3.75 34.56
N ALA A 663 -25.97 -3.19 34.73
CA ALA A 663 -24.73 -3.95 34.84
C ALA A 663 -24.44 -4.48 36.26
N SER A 664 -25.16 -3.99 37.27
CA SER A 664 -25.03 -4.40 38.67
C SER A 664 -26.41 -4.44 39.33
N SER A 665 -26.57 -5.18 40.44
CA SER A 665 -27.85 -5.23 41.17
C SER A 665 -28.03 -3.99 42.05
N GLY A 666 -29.04 -3.17 41.79
CA GLY A 666 -29.42 -2.08 42.70
C GLY A 666 -30.38 -1.07 42.06
N PRO A 667 -30.95 -0.14 42.85
CA PRO A 667 -31.56 1.06 42.30
C PRO A 667 -30.49 1.93 41.62
N TYR A 668 -30.84 2.58 40.51
CA TYR A 668 -29.90 3.38 39.72
C TYR A 668 -30.23 4.86 39.80
N ARG A 669 -29.26 5.71 40.14
CA ARG A 669 -29.47 7.15 40.14
C ARG A 669 -29.41 7.72 38.72
N ILE A 670 -30.47 8.41 38.32
CA ILE A 670 -30.57 9.08 37.03
C ILE A 670 -30.99 10.53 37.22
N SER A 671 -30.38 11.44 36.43
CA SER A 671 -30.84 12.81 36.24
C SER A 671 -31.66 12.92 34.95
N SER A 672 -32.03 14.13 34.52
CA SER A 672 -32.66 14.34 33.22
C SER A 672 -31.87 13.64 32.10
N SER A 673 -32.46 12.61 31.50
CA SER A 673 -31.77 11.75 30.55
C SER A 673 -32.73 10.98 29.66
N ILE A 674 -32.20 10.41 28.57
CA ILE A 674 -32.93 9.53 27.67
C ILE A 674 -32.46 8.11 27.95
N LEU A 675 -33.41 7.20 28.15
CA LEU A 675 -33.14 5.80 28.42
C LEU A 675 -33.57 4.94 27.23
N HIS A 676 -32.68 4.06 26.80
CA HIS A 676 -32.99 2.98 25.88
C HIS A 676 -33.14 1.68 26.67
N VAL A 677 -34.34 1.10 26.63
CA VAL A 677 -34.67 -0.18 27.25
C VAL A 677 -34.64 -1.27 26.19
N ARG A 678 -33.88 -2.33 26.44
CA ARG A 678 -33.82 -3.56 25.64
C ARG A 678 -34.23 -4.73 26.53
N CYS A 679 -35.32 -5.39 26.20
CA CYS A 679 -35.85 -6.51 27.00
C CYS A 679 -36.48 -7.57 26.08
N LEU A 680 -36.50 -8.82 26.52
CA LEU A 680 -37.26 -9.91 25.89
C LEU A 680 -38.56 -10.18 26.67
N GLY A 681 -39.37 -9.13 26.85
CA GLY A 681 -40.58 -9.23 27.66
C GLY A 681 -41.17 -7.87 28.01
N GLU A 682 -42.21 -7.91 28.82
CA GLU A 682 -42.77 -6.71 29.45
C GLU A 682 -41.85 -6.25 30.58
N TRP A 683 -41.79 -4.94 30.77
CA TRP A 683 -41.00 -4.30 31.80
C TRP A 683 -41.74 -3.13 32.42
N THR A 684 -41.32 -2.75 33.60
CA THR A 684 -41.80 -1.58 34.31
C THR A 684 -40.61 -0.83 34.86
N LEU A 685 -40.53 0.46 34.55
CA LEU A 685 -39.58 1.38 35.16
C LEU A 685 -40.32 2.18 36.23
N GLU A 686 -39.83 2.14 37.45
CA GLU A 686 -40.36 2.90 38.58
C GLU A 686 -39.38 4.00 38.97
N LEU A 687 -39.88 5.23 39.06
CA LEU A 687 -39.13 6.37 39.57
C LEU A 687 -39.44 6.55 41.05
N ARG A 688 -38.40 6.51 41.89
CA ARG A 688 -38.48 6.83 43.32
C ARG A 688 -37.77 8.17 43.56
N PRO A 689 -38.44 9.14 44.22
CA PRO A 689 -37.84 10.43 44.53
C PRO A 689 -36.60 10.33 45.42
#